data_AF-A0AAQ3WM06-F1
#
_entry.id   AF-A0AAQ3WM06-F1
#
_cell.length_a   1.000
_cell.length_b   1.000
_cell.length_c   1.000
_cell.angle_alpha   90.00
_cell.angle_beta   90.00
_cell.angle_gamma   90.00
#
_symmetry.space_group_name_H-M   'P 1'
#
loop_
_entity.id
_entity.type
_entity.pdbx_description
1 polymer ?
#
loop_
_entity_poly.entity_id
_entity_poly.type
_entity_poly.pdbx_seq_one_letter_code
_entity_poly.pdbx_strand_id
1 'polypeptide(L)'
;MEPGDSNSAAEGKTHNVSVPPVEGVAGGGTSYGWADGGLRGTSLGAGVIDPTKVHSEDLLHVWSMPSTANVSQQEAPRPLEKVNLLAARNERESFQIALRPKVSWATSGIAGSVHIQCTDLCSSSGDRLVVGQSITLRRVVPILGVPDALVPIDPLSPQISLHPGETAAVWVSLNVPCGQPPGLYEGEILVTAIKTQFDSRAESLLKSERYGLYKELRSCLDITEPGDYSSPEEMVQRLTSASTALRRMLDNPVLQDCNGQENNGFGDMMDEDVMNNVSVRLKLSLTVWDFTLPVTPSLPAVFGVSWQYPLLLFYISISVLCNCYGSGCNGLQTMSPLGPAGPAAVEDRTRVAAVLANPEADRFCLEHGTEGWYNALDHHFRWLLQYRISPFFCRWGDSMRILAYTCPWPADHPKANEYYSDPRLAAYAVPYAPILSCTDAAKNSLMREVDILKSKPHWSKAYFYLWDEPLNVDQYDMICSISNELRSYAPDVRILTTYYCGPSGSELAPSTFEAFVKVPNVLRPHTQIFCTSEWVLGTREDLVKDIVAELRPDLGEEWWTYVCMGPSDPQPNWHLGMRGTQHRAVMWRVWKEGGTGFLYWGTNCYEKAMIPSAEICFRRGLPPGDGVLFYPGEVFSSSHEPVASTRLERILSGMQDIEYLKLYSSRYGREEGLALLEKTGMYLGPDRYTLDHGPVDVMRAMETAQ
;
A
#
# COMPACT_ATOMS: atom_id res chain seq x y z
N MET A 1 -64.63 6.48 -44.58
CA MET A 1 -64.32 6.02 -45.95
C MET A 1 -62.88 5.54 -45.94
N GLU A 2 -62.69 4.23 -45.97
CA GLU A 2 -61.43 3.64 -46.46
C GLU A 2 -61.37 3.74 -48.00
N PRO A 3 -60.30 3.30 -48.68
CA PRO A 3 -58.95 3.86 -48.68
C PRO A 3 -58.44 4.06 -50.13
N GLY A 4 -57.20 4.48 -50.32
CA GLY A 4 -56.56 4.54 -51.64
C GLY A 4 -55.06 4.81 -51.58
N ASP A 5 -54.29 3.79 -51.97
CA ASP A 5 -52.84 3.65 -51.99
C ASP A 5 -52.03 4.76 -52.67
N SER A 6 -50.76 4.93 -52.27
CA SER A 6 -49.62 4.48 -53.08
C SER A 6 -48.25 4.89 -52.50
N ASN A 7 -47.32 3.92 -52.59
CA ASN A 7 -45.90 3.98 -52.23
C ASN A 7 -45.12 5.05 -52.99
N SER A 8 -44.17 5.70 -52.29
CA SER A 8 -42.84 5.98 -52.85
C SER A 8 -41.80 6.04 -51.73
N ALA A 9 -40.66 5.40 -51.97
CA ALA A 9 -39.55 5.29 -51.04
C ALA A 9 -38.75 6.60 -50.97
N ALA A 10 -38.38 7.02 -49.75
CA ALA A 10 -37.37 8.04 -49.51
C ALA A 10 -36.70 7.85 -48.13
N GLU A 11 -35.39 7.69 -48.17
CA GLU A 11 -34.36 8.17 -47.23
C GLU A 11 -34.74 8.39 -45.76
N GLY A 12 -34.30 7.48 -44.90
CA GLY A 12 -34.29 7.67 -43.45
C GLY A 12 -33.17 8.61 -43.00
N LYS A 13 -33.53 9.84 -42.62
CA LYS A 13 -32.76 10.67 -41.67
C LYS A 13 -33.23 10.34 -40.26
N THR A 14 -32.35 9.80 -39.42
CA THR A 14 -32.54 9.75 -37.97
C THR A 14 -31.73 10.85 -37.31
N HIS A 15 -32.44 11.74 -36.61
CA HIS A 15 -31.88 12.74 -35.72
C HIS A 15 -31.21 12.05 -34.52
N ASN A 16 -29.90 12.24 -34.37
CA ASN A 16 -29.17 11.93 -33.14
C ASN A 16 -29.41 13.05 -32.12
N VAL A 17 -30.07 12.71 -31.02
CA VAL A 17 -30.09 13.51 -29.80
C VAL A 17 -28.84 13.18 -28.99
N SER A 18 -28.09 14.21 -28.65
CA SER A 18 -26.81 14.17 -27.94
C SER A 18 -26.94 13.76 -26.48
N VAL A 19 -26.17 12.75 -26.08
CA VAL A 19 -25.83 12.44 -24.68
C VAL A 19 -24.34 12.77 -24.52
N PRO A 20 -23.90 13.49 -23.47
CA PRO A 20 -22.52 13.97 -23.37
C PRO A 20 -21.54 12.82 -23.07
N PRO A 21 -20.31 12.82 -23.60
CA PRO A 21 -19.38 11.71 -23.41
C PRO A 21 -18.65 11.80 -22.06
N VAL A 22 -18.54 10.62 -21.45
CA VAL A 22 -17.68 10.30 -20.31
C VAL A 22 -16.23 10.19 -20.81
N GLU A 23 -15.33 11.01 -20.26
CA GLU A 23 -13.88 10.89 -20.50
C GLU A 23 -13.28 9.80 -19.62
N GLY A 24 -12.73 8.75 -20.23
CA GLY A 24 -12.04 7.69 -19.52
C GLY A 24 -11.54 6.57 -20.44
N VAL A 25 -10.30 6.71 -20.92
CA VAL A 25 -9.37 5.64 -21.32
C VAL A 25 -9.78 4.71 -22.49
N ALA A 26 -9.23 5.03 -23.68
CA ALA A 26 -8.44 4.16 -24.56
C ALA A 26 -8.76 4.35 -26.06
N GLY A 27 -7.71 4.57 -26.85
CA GLY A 27 -7.72 4.26 -28.28
C GLY A 27 -8.11 5.41 -29.21
N GLY A 28 -7.23 6.39 -29.37
CA GLY A 28 -7.33 7.38 -30.43
C GLY A 28 -5.97 7.97 -30.73
N GLY A 29 -5.35 7.51 -31.82
CA GLY A 29 -4.09 8.04 -32.31
C GLY A 29 -4.20 9.56 -32.48
N THR A 30 -3.42 10.29 -31.71
CA THR A 30 -3.06 11.66 -32.04
C THR A 30 -1.54 11.68 -32.12
N SER A 31 -1.08 11.76 -33.36
CA SER A 31 0.25 12.18 -33.73
C SER A 31 0.55 13.53 -33.08
N TYR A 32 1.10 13.52 -31.87
CA TYR A 32 1.85 14.66 -31.38
C TYR A 32 3.16 14.66 -32.16
N GLY A 33 3.21 15.56 -33.15
CA GLY A 33 4.37 15.74 -33.99
C GLY A 33 5.61 15.89 -33.11
N TRP A 34 6.58 15.02 -33.34
CA TRP A 34 7.98 15.38 -33.23
C TRP A 34 8.19 16.59 -34.15
N ALA A 35 8.02 17.79 -33.60
CA ALA A 35 8.44 18.99 -34.27
C ALA A 35 9.96 19.06 -34.16
N ASP A 36 10.63 18.62 -35.24
CA ASP A 36 11.91 19.22 -35.63
C ASP A 36 11.64 20.71 -35.89
N GLY A 37 11.67 21.50 -34.82
CA GLY A 37 11.11 22.83 -34.77
C GLY A 37 11.99 23.79 -34.00
N GLY A 38 13.19 24.03 -34.53
CA GLY A 38 13.90 25.32 -34.44
C GLY A 38 14.15 25.88 -33.05
N LEU A 39 15.25 25.43 -32.42
CA LEU A 39 16.00 26.23 -31.46
C LEU A 39 16.29 27.61 -32.07
N ARG A 40 15.59 28.65 -31.60
CA ARG A 40 16.12 30.01 -31.68
C ARG A 40 17.25 30.13 -30.67
N GLY A 41 18.46 29.86 -31.14
CA GLY A 41 19.64 30.59 -30.69
C GLY A 41 20.55 29.93 -29.66
N THR A 42 20.92 28.67 -29.82
CA THR A 42 22.30 28.17 -29.61
C THR A 42 22.44 26.81 -30.29
N SER A 43 23.39 26.70 -31.20
CA SER A 43 23.65 25.50 -32.01
C SER A 43 24.22 24.36 -31.16
N LEU A 44 23.37 23.48 -30.65
CA LEU A 44 23.80 22.13 -30.27
C LEU A 44 23.81 21.28 -31.55
N GLY A 45 25.00 21.15 -32.15
CA GLY A 45 25.21 20.34 -33.35
C GLY A 45 24.91 18.86 -33.09
N ALA A 46 24.79 18.08 -34.18
CA ALA A 46 24.51 16.64 -34.22
C ALA A 46 25.62 15.73 -33.62
N GLY A 47 26.24 16.15 -32.51
CA GLY A 47 27.19 15.39 -31.72
C GLY A 47 26.55 14.81 -30.46
N VAL A 48 27.22 13.84 -29.85
CA VAL A 48 26.83 13.27 -28.55
C VAL A 48 26.80 14.39 -27.51
N ILE A 49 25.62 14.63 -26.91
CA ILE A 49 25.45 15.65 -25.87
C ILE A 49 26.27 15.23 -24.64
N ASP A 50 27.12 16.13 -24.17
CA ASP A 50 27.86 15.97 -22.92
C ASP A 50 27.05 16.60 -21.77
N PRO A 51 26.36 15.81 -20.93
CA PRO A 51 25.48 16.35 -19.88
C PRO A 51 26.26 17.04 -18.75
N THR A 52 27.58 16.87 -18.64
CA THR A 52 28.39 17.59 -17.63
C THR A 52 28.73 19.02 -18.07
N LYS A 53 28.37 19.41 -19.29
CA LYS A 53 28.67 20.73 -19.88
C LYS A 53 27.42 21.53 -20.25
N VAL A 54 26.23 20.97 -20.05
CA VAL A 54 24.94 21.57 -20.43
C VAL A 54 24.05 21.57 -19.19
N HIS A 55 23.40 22.70 -18.89
CA HIS A 55 22.47 22.78 -17.77
C HIS A 55 21.39 21.71 -17.88
N SER A 56 21.12 21.05 -16.77
CA SER A 56 20.12 19.97 -16.70
C SER A 56 18.73 20.48 -17.08
N GLU A 57 18.43 21.76 -16.85
CA GLU A 57 17.18 22.39 -17.28
C GLU A 57 17.01 22.41 -18.80
N ASP A 58 18.08 22.41 -19.59
CA ASP A 58 18.02 22.35 -21.05
C ASP A 58 17.81 20.90 -21.55
N LEU A 59 18.15 19.91 -20.73
CA LEU A 59 18.08 18.50 -21.08
C LEU A 59 16.77 17.84 -20.66
N LEU A 60 16.18 18.27 -19.53
CA LEU A 60 14.94 17.71 -19.02
C LEU A 60 14.03 18.76 -18.36
N HIS A 61 12.74 18.45 -18.31
CA HIS A 61 11.76 19.12 -17.47
C HIS A 61 11.72 18.48 -16.09
N VAL A 62 11.61 19.31 -15.06
CA VAL A 62 11.41 18.92 -13.66
C VAL A 62 10.27 19.75 -13.09
N TRP A 63 9.29 19.13 -12.43
CA TRP A 63 8.20 19.84 -11.75
C TRP A 63 7.68 19.03 -10.55
N SER A 64 7.02 19.72 -9.61
CA SER A 64 6.40 19.09 -8.44
C SER A 64 4.94 18.74 -8.69
N MET A 65 4.46 17.68 -8.07
CA MET A 65 3.07 17.22 -8.08
C MET A 65 2.64 16.85 -6.65
N PRO A 66 1.37 17.04 -6.27
CA PRO A 66 0.90 16.64 -4.94
C PRO A 66 0.88 15.11 -4.80
N SER A 67 0.91 14.60 -3.57
CA SER A 67 0.80 13.16 -3.27
C SER A 67 -0.50 12.54 -3.79
N THR A 68 -1.56 13.32 -3.95
CA THR A 68 -2.85 12.85 -4.46
C THR A 68 -2.89 12.64 -5.99
N ALA A 69 -1.89 13.12 -6.73
CA ALA A 69 -1.84 12.98 -8.19
C ALA A 69 -1.33 11.60 -8.63
N ASN A 70 -1.97 11.00 -9.63
CA ASN A 70 -1.43 9.83 -10.34
C ASN A 70 -0.59 10.33 -11.52
N VAL A 71 0.73 10.41 -11.36
CA VAL A 71 1.63 10.90 -12.41
C VAL A 71 1.80 9.83 -13.48
N SER A 72 1.07 9.98 -14.59
CA SER A 72 1.17 9.03 -15.72
C SER A 72 2.48 9.18 -16.49
N GLN A 73 2.89 8.13 -17.21
CA GLN A 73 4.03 8.21 -18.13
C GLN A 73 3.84 9.25 -19.24
N GLN A 74 2.60 9.70 -19.49
CA GLN A 74 2.29 10.70 -20.49
C GLN A 74 2.07 12.09 -19.89
N GLU A 75 2.23 12.27 -18.57
CA GLU A 75 1.97 13.54 -17.88
C GLU A 75 2.77 14.68 -18.52
N ALA A 76 2.06 15.75 -18.88
CA ALA A 76 2.65 16.90 -19.52
C ALA A 76 3.53 17.70 -18.53
N PRO A 77 4.69 18.22 -18.97
CA PRO A 77 5.51 19.11 -18.15
C PRO A 77 4.74 20.34 -17.67
N ARG A 78 5.03 20.76 -16.44
CA ARG A 78 4.51 21.99 -15.82
C ARG A 78 5.67 22.89 -15.40
N PRO A 79 5.42 24.18 -15.10
CA PRO A 79 6.42 25.02 -14.45
C PRO A 79 6.86 24.42 -13.12
N LEU A 80 8.15 24.54 -12.80
CA LEU A 80 8.67 24.17 -11.50
C LEU A 80 8.27 25.22 -10.45
N GLU A 81 7.54 24.78 -9.43
CA GLU A 81 7.13 25.63 -8.31
C GLU A 81 7.89 25.27 -7.03
N LYS A 82 7.96 26.21 -6.08
CA LYS A 82 8.50 25.94 -4.74
C LYS A 82 7.54 24.98 -4.02
N VAL A 83 8.09 23.95 -3.38
CA VAL A 83 7.31 23.03 -2.54
C VAL A 83 7.26 23.58 -1.12
N ASN A 84 6.05 23.88 -0.65
CA ASN A 84 5.78 24.32 0.72
C ASN A 84 4.83 23.30 1.36
N LEU A 85 5.30 22.63 2.41
CA LEU A 85 4.55 21.60 3.12
C LEU A 85 4.28 22.03 4.56
N LEU A 86 3.22 21.45 5.12
CA LEU A 86 2.76 21.65 6.49
C LEU A 86 2.66 20.28 7.13
N ALA A 87 3.25 20.10 8.32
CA ALA A 87 3.14 18.84 9.05
C ALA A 87 3.19 19.08 10.56
N ALA A 88 2.45 18.27 11.31
CA ALA A 88 2.58 18.15 12.75
C ALA A 88 3.77 17.26 13.11
N ARG A 89 4.15 17.23 14.40
CA ARG A 89 5.08 16.21 14.90
C ARG A 89 4.42 14.83 14.84
N ASN A 90 5.22 13.78 14.62
CA ASN A 90 4.75 12.40 14.46
C ASN A 90 3.83 12.21 13.23
N GLU A 91 4.13 12.92 12.17
CA GLU A 91 3.40 12.90 10.91
C GLU A 91 4.33 12.61 9.75
N ARG A 92 3.83 11.88 8.74
CA ARG A 92 4.48 11.76 7.44
C ARG A 92 3.72 12.56 6.39
N GLU A 93 4.38 13.55 5.80
CA GLU A 93 3.87 14.31 4.66
C GLU A 93 4.60 13.91 3.37
N SER A 94 3.96 14.00 2.22
CA SER A 94 4.57 13.54 0.96
C SER A 94 4.16 14.37 -0.26
N PHE A 95 5.05 14.39 -1.24
CA PHE A 95 4.81 14.98 -2.57
C PHE A 95 5.57 14.19 -3.63
N GLN A 96 5.42 14.58 -4.90
CA GLN A 96 6.07 13.94 -6.03
C GLN A 96 6.90 14.93 -6.84
N ILE A 97 7.98 14.45 -7.43
CA ILE A 97 8.79 15.15 -8.43
C ILE A 97 8.65 14.37 -9.73
N ALA A 98 8.20 15.05 -10.79
CA ALA A 98 8.06 14.49 -12.11
C ALA A 98 9.20 14.97 -13.02
N LEU A 99 9.71 14.06 -13.84
CA LEU A 99 10.90 14.21 -14.67
C LEU A 99 10.58 13.76 -16.09
N ARG A 100 10.80 14.64 -17.08
CA ARG A 100 10.58 14.28 -18.49
C ARG A 100 11.73 14.79 -19.37
N PRO A 101 12.42 13.93 -20.12
CA PRO A 101 13.53 14.35 -20.98
C PRO A 101 13.01 15.21 -22.15
N LYS A 102 13.71 16.29 -22.46
CA LYS A 102 13.49 17.14 -23.64
C LYS A 102 14.21 16.60 -24.86
N VAL A 103 15.41 16.07 -24.61
CA VAL A 103 16.32 15.51 -25.60
C VAL A 103 16.94 14.24 -25.04
N SER A 104 17.54 13.44 -25.90
CA SER A 104 18.34 12.28 -25.48
C SER A 104 19.82 12.66 -25.41
N TRP A 105 20.46 12.36 -24.28
CA TRP A 105 21.92 12.48 -24.07
C TRP A 105 22.60 11.14 -23.77
N ALA A 106 21.86 10.03 -23.83
CA ALA A 106 22.39 8.67 -23.81
C ALA A 106 22.28 7.99 -25.18
N THR A 107 23.10 6.97 -25.39
CA THR A 107 23.19 6.24 -26.67
C THR A 107 22.37 4.94 -26.72
N SER A 108 21.66 4.56 -25.64
CA SER A 108 21.21 3.17 -25.40
C SER A 108 19.72 2.99 -25.07
N GLY A 109 18.80 3.44 -25.92
CA GLY A 109 17.35 3.18 -25.75
C GLY A 109 16.67 3.90 -24.57
N ILE A 110 17.45 4.50 -23.68
CA ILE A 110 17.05 5.51 -22.69
C ILE A 110 17.39 6.90 -23.25
N ALA A 111 16.65 7.92 -22.81
CA ALA A 111 16.97 9.31 -23.12
C ALA A 111 18.21 9.75 -22.35
N GLY A 112 18.35 9.33 -21.10
CA GLY A 112 19.49 9.65 -20.26
C GLY A 112 19.28 9.25 -18.82
N SER A 113 20.32 9.37 -18.01
CA SER A 113 20.25 9.14 -16.57
C SER A 113 20.38 10.46 -15.81
N VAL A 114 19.67 10.55 -14.69
CA VAL A 114 19.76 11.67 -13.76
C VAL A 114 20.16 11.18 -12.38
N HIS A 115 20.96 11.98 -11.68
CA HIS A 115 21.25 11.83 -10.27
C HIS A 115 20.33 12.76 -9.47
N ILE A 116 19.76 12.26 -8.38
CA ILE A 116 18.89 13.05 -7.51
C ILE A 116 19.49 13.09 -6.11
N GLN A 117 19.79 14.29 -5.65
CA GLN A 117 20.34 14.54 -4.32
C GLN A 117 19.40 15.45 -3.55
N CYS A 118 19.14 15.11 -2.28
CA CYS A 118 18.38 15.94 -1.36
C CYS A 118 19.31 16.43 -0.26
N THR A 119 19.18 17.69 0.13
CA THR A 119 19.86 18.20 1.33
C THR A 119 19.04 17.90 2.58
N ASP A 120 19.70 17.89 3.73
CA ASP A 120 18.99 18.00 5.01
C ASP A 120 18.13 19.27 5.01
N LEU A 121 16.99 19.18 5.69
CA LEU A 121 16.12 20.32 5.93
C LEU A 121 16.56 20.98 7.23
N CYS A 122 16.99 22.23 7.18
CA CYS A 122 17.55 22.95 8.32
C CYS A 122 16.63 24.09 8.75
N SER A 123 16.47 24.26 10.06
CA SER A 123 15.83 25.43 10.65
C SER A 123 16.84 26.55 10.95
N SER A 124 16.33 27.75 11.18
CA SER A 124 17.15 28.90 11.61
C SER A 124 17.83 28.69 12.99
N SER A 125 17.29 27.82 13.84
CA SER A 125 17.87 27.44 15.14
C SER A 125 18.94 26.36 15.04
N GLY A 126 19.15 25.76 13.86
CA GLY A 126 20.13 24.70 13.62
C GLY A 126 19.59 23.27 13.77
N ASP A 127 18.32 23.10 14.12
CA ASP A 127 17.64 21.80 14.12
C ASP A 127 17.50 21.27 12.69
N ARG A 128 17.58 19.94 12.52
CA ARG A 128 17.64 19.30 11.20
C ARG A 128 16.65 18.14 11.06
N LEU A 129 16.14 17.98 9.85
CA LEU A 129 15.50 16.76 9.36
C LEU A 129 16.46 16.10 8.36
N VAL A 130 17.00 14.95 8.75
CA VAL A 130 18.13 14.32 8.08
C VAL A 130 17.67 13.43 6.93
N VAL A 131 18.35 13.50 5.79
CA VAL A 131 18.10 12.62 4.63
C VAL A 131 18.42 11.16 4.98
N GLY A 132 17.57 10.24 4.55
CA GLY A 132 17.66 8.81 4.88
C GLY A 132 17.06 8.44 6.25
N GLN A 133 16.76 9.43 7.11
CA GLN A 133 16.05 9.22 8.37
C GLN A 133 14.65 9.83 8.33
N SER A 134 14.57 11.15 8.13
CA SER A 134 13.33 11.91 8.04
C SER A 134 12.89 12.11 6.60
N ILE A 135 13.81 12.13 5.63
CA ILE A 135 13.49 12.35 4.22
C ILE A 135 13.84 11.11 3.43
N THR A 136 12.87 10.56 2.71
CA THR A 136 13.06 9.36 1.87
C THR A 136 12.59 9.63 0.45
N LEU A 137 13.36 9.13 -0.53
CA LEU A 137 13.06 9.25 -1.95
C LEU A 137 12.84 7.85 -2.53
N ARG A 138 11.71 7.67 -3.23
CA ARG A 138 11.31 6.40 -3.84
C ARG A 138 10.89 6.64 -5.28
N ARG A 139 11.39 5.84 -6.22
CA ARG A 139 10.93 5.86 -7.60
C ARG A 139 9.51 5.28 -7.65
N VAL A 140 8.61 5.98 -8.33
CA VAL A 140 7.26 5.48 -8.58
C VAL A 140 7.29 4.57 -9.81
N VAL A 141 7.01 3.29 -9.62
CA VAL A 141 7.02 2.27 -10.65
C VAL A 141 5.57 1.91 -11.03
N PRO A 142 5.23 1.92 -12.33
CA PRO A 142 3.92 1.51 -12.78
C PRO A 142 3.63 0.03 -12.54
N ILE A 143 2.44 -0.28 -12.02
CA ILE A 143 1.88 -1.62 -11.89
C ILE A 143 0.64 -1.67 -12.78
N LEU A 144 0.64 -2.54 -13.81
CA LEU A 144 -0.38 -2.57 -14.86
C LEU A 144 -0.64 -1.19 -15.49
N GLY A 145 0.43 -0.40 -15.70
CA GLY A 145 0.35 0.95 -16.27
C GLY A 145 -0.07 2.05 -15.28
N VAL A 146 -0.37 1.72 -14.02
CA VAL A 146 -0.76 2.68 -12.99
C VAL A 146 0.44 2.97 -12.06
N PRO A 147 0.84 4.24 -11.84
CA PRO A 147 1.97 4.59 -10.98
C PRO A 147 1.66 4.24 -9.51
N ASP A 148 2.23 3.15 -8.98
CA ASP A 148 1.85 2.68 -7.64
C ASP A 148 3.01 2.17 -6.77
N ALA A 149 3.92 1.33 -7.26
CA ALA A 149 4.98 0.78 -6.41
C ALA A 149 6.06 1.83 -6.09
N LEU A 150 6.35 2.06 -4.81
CA LEU A 150 7.32 3.05 -4.32
C LEU A 150 8.67 2.41 -4.01
N VAL A 151 9.46 2.19 -5.05
CA VAL A 151 10.75 1.49 -4.95
C VAL A 151 11.82 2.43 -4.39
N PRO A 152 12.49 2.10 -3.27
CA PRO A 152 13.59 2.88 -2.72
C PRO A 152 14.66 3.19 -3.76
N ILE A 153 15.11 4.45 -3.80
CA ILE A 153 16.28 4.85 -4.58
C ILE A 153 17.52 4.52 -3.74
N ASP A 154 18.49 3.81 -4.32
CA ASP A 154 19.71 3.42 -3.62
C ASP A 154 20.50 4.68 -3.19
N PRO A 155 20.73 4.89 -1.88
CA PRO A 155 21.52 6.02 -1.40
C PRO A 155 22.95 6.03 -1.93
N LEU A 156 23.53 4.87 -2.25
CA LEU A 156 24.89 4.72 -2.78
C LEU A 156 24.97 5.01 -4.28
N SER A 157 23.83 4.98 -4.99
CA SER A 157 23.73 5.29 -6.41
C SER A 157 22.32 5.81 -6.74
N PRO A 158 22.00 7.07 -6.40
CA PRO A 158 20.64 7.60 -6.54
C PRO A 158 20.37 8.05 -7.99
N GLN A 159 20.48 7.11 -8.91
CA GLN A 159 20.33 7.31 -10.34
C GLN A 159 18.95 6.85 -10.82
N ILE A 160 18.36 7.63 -11.73
CA ILE A 160 17.13 7.29 -12.43
C ILE A 160 17.36 7.35 -13.92
N SER A 161 17.07 6.24 -14.60
CA SER A 161 17.03 6.18 -16.05
C SER A 161 15.71 6.76 -16.56
N LEU A 162 15.78 7.68 -17.52
CA LEU A 162 14.64 8.32 -18.16
C LEU A 162 14.47 7.77 -19.58
N HIS A 163 13.23 7.50 -19.98
CA HIS A 163 12.91 7.02 -21.32
C HIS A 163 12.44 8.17 -22.24
N PRO A 164 12.77 8.13 -23.54
CA PRO A 164 12.37 9.19 -24.47
C PRO A 164 10.86 9.35 -24.52
N GLY A 165 10.38 10.58 -24.32
CA GLY A 165 8.96 10.89 -24.37
C GLY A 165 8.13 10.40 -23.19
N GLU A 166 8.72 9.82 -22.15
CA GLU A 166 8.01 9.37 -20.95
C GLU A 166 8.31 10.26 -19.73
N THR A 167 7.31 10.43 -18.87
CA THR A 167 7.46 11.06 -17.55
C THR A 167 7.73 9.99 -16.49
N ALA A 168 8.83 10.14 -15.77
CA ALA A 168 9.13 9.39 -14.56
C ALA A 168 8.75 10.20 -13.32
N ALA A 169 8.41 9.53 -12.22
CA ALA A 169 8.06 10.18 -10.96
C ALA A 169 8.88 9.64 -9.79
N VAL A 170 9.18 10.54 -8.85
CA VAL A 170 9.84 10.27 -7.58
C VAL A 170 8.93 10.73 -6.46
N TRP A 171 8.58 9.80 -5.58
CA TRP A 171 7.84 10.07 -4.36
C TRP A 171 8.81 10.48 -3.25
N VAL A 172 8.56 11.63 -2.64
CA VAL A 172 9.35 12.18 -1.54
C VAL A 172 8.49 12.20 -0.29
N SER A 173 8.98 11.57 0.78
CA SER A 173 8.28 11.52 2.07
C SER A 173 9.11 12.16 3.16
N LEU A 174 8.48 13.06 3.92
CA LEU A 174 9.02 13.75 5.08
C LEU A 174 8.33 13.22 6.34
N ASN A 175 9.04 12.39 7.09
CA ASN A 175 8.62 11.87 8.38
C ASN A 175 9.14 12.78 9.50
N VAL A 176 8.23 13.52 10.14
CA VAL A 176 8.54 14.47 11.22
C VAL A 176 8.58 13.73 12.55
N PRO A 177 9.75 13.66 13.23
CA PRO A 177 9.86 13.01 14.53
C PRO A 177 8.92 13.63 15.58
N CYS A 178 8.48 12.82 16.54
CA CYS A 178 7.63 13.25 17.65
C CYS A 178 8.25 14.40 18.47
N GLY A 179 9.58 14.42 18.62
CA GLY A 179 10.31 15.46 19.35
C GLY A 179 10.82 16.63 18.49
N GLN A 180 10.46 16.70 17.21
CA GLN A 180 11.00 17.73 16.31
C GLN A 180 10.56 19.14 16.76
N PRO A 181 11.47 20.11 16.97
CA PRO A 181 11.07 21.48 17.31
C PRO A 181 10.17 22.11 16.24
N PRO A 182 9.16 22.89 16.64
CA PRO A 182 8.28 23.55 15.68
C PRO A 182 9.05 24.67 14.97
N GLY A 183 8.71 24.93 13.71
CA GLY A 183 9.37 25.98 12.93
C GLY A 183 9.45 25.68 11.44
N LEU A 184 10.05 26.62 10.72
CA LEU A 184 10.32 26.49 9.29
C LEU A 184 11.66 25.77 9.08
N TYR A 185 11.62 24.71 8.28
CA TYR A 185 12.79 23.98 7.83
C TYR A 185 12.91 24.12 6.31
N GLU A 186 14.09 24.47 5.82
CA GLU A 186 14.36 24.67 4.40
C GLU A 186 15.49 23.78 3.91
N GLY A 187 15.38 23.31 2.68
CA GLY A 187 16.35 22.49 1.98
C GLY A 187 16.11 22.52 0.48
N GLU A 188 16.92 21.78 -0.26
CA GLU A 188 16.83 21.72 -1.71
C GLU A 188 16.92 20.27 -2.22
N ILE A 189 16.31 20.02 -3.37
CA ILE A 189 16.49 18.79 -4.14
C ILE A 189 17.15 19.17 -5.46
N LEU A 190 18.31 18.59 -5.71
CA LEU A 190 19.14 18.79 -6.89
C LEU A 190 18.89 17.63 -7.86
N VAL A 191 18.51 17.96 -9.09
CA VAL A 191 18.37 16.99 -10.18
C VAL A 191 19.42 17.29 -11.23
N THR A 192 20.35 16.36 -11.42
CA THR A 192 21.51 16.55 -12.31
C THR A 192 21.51 15.50 -13.41
N ALA A 193 21.53 15.92 -14.67
CA ALA A 193 21.78 15.01 -15.79
C ALA A 193 23.23 14.51 -15.72
N ILE A 194 23.41 13.19 -15.80
CA ILE A 194 24.74 12.57 -15.72
C ILE A 194 25.07 11.85 -17.02
N LYS A 195 26.37 11.69 -17.29
CA LYS A 195 26.81 10.75 -18.32
C LYS A 195 26.40 9.37 -17.88
N THR A 196 25.65 8.67 -18.73
CA THR A 196 25.55 7.23 -18.67
C THR A 196 26.95 6.68 -18.84
N GLN A 197 27.62 6.39 -17.74
CA GLN A 197 28.76 5.49 -17.77
C GLN A 197 28.18 4.19 -18.35
N PHE A 198 28.70 3.76 -19.50
CA PHE A 198 28.56 2.37 -19.86
C PHE A 198 29.00 1.57 -18.62
N ASP A 199 28.26 0.52 -18.27
CA ASP A 199 28.81 -0.58 -17.51
C ASP A 199 30.03 -1.14 -18.29
N SER A 200 31.17 -0.45 -18.21
CA SER A 200 32.49 -1.07 -18.34
C SER A 200 32.80 -1.93 -17.12
N ARG A 201 31.85 -2.07 -16.19
CA ARG A 201 31.75 -3.16 -15.21
C ARG A 201 31.49 -4.55 -15.84
N ALA A 202 31.75 -4.68 -17.14
CA ALA A 202 31.90 -5.94 -17.86
C ALA A 202 33.26 -6.09 -18.57
N GLU A 203 34.36 -5.56 -18.03
CA GLU A 203 35.54 -6.44 -17.83
C GLU A 203 35.29 -7.26 -16.56
N SER A 204 34.21 -8.02 -16.64
CA SER A 204 33.90 -9.06 -15.70
C SER A 204 35.05 -10.05 -15.88
N LEU A 205 35.91 -10.22 -14.87
CA LEU A 205 36.96 -11.26 -14.81
C LEU A 205 36.50 -12.47 -15.60
N LEU A 206 37.31 -12.95 -16.55
CA LEU A 206 36.97 -14.12 -17.35
C LEU A 206 36.50 -15.21 -16.39
N LYS A 207 35.48 -15.99 -16.77
CA LYS A 207 34.87 -17.00 -15.88
C LYS A 207 35.93 -17.94 -15.27
N SER A 208 37.04 -18.16 -15.97
CA SER A 208 38.24 -18.87 -15.51
C SER A 208 38.98 -18.19 -14.35
N GLU A 209 39.06 -16.87 -14.32
CA GLU A 209 39.80 -16.09 -13.33
C GLU A 209 39.00 -15.95 -12.02
N ARG A 210 37.67 -15.74 -12.09
CA ARG A 210 36.82 -15.81 -10.88
C ARG A 210 36.81 -17.20 -10.27
N TYR A 211 36.80 -18.23 -11.12
CA TYR A 211 36.88 -19.61 -10.64
C TYR A 211 38.24 -19.91 -10.00
N GLY A 212 39.33 -19.30 -10.50
CA GLY A 212 40.65 -19.33 -9.88
C GLY A 212 40.67 -18.70 -8.50
N LEU A 213 40.20 -17.46 -8.38
CA LEU A 213 40.12 -16.73 -7.10
C LEU A 213 39.21 -17.44 -6.09
N TYR A 214 38.05 -17.95 -6.53
CA TYR A 214 37.15 -18.73 -5.69
C TYR A 214 37.82 -20.00 -5.15
N LYS A 215 38.57 -20.71 -5.99
CA LYS A 215 39.29 -21.93 -5.59
C LYS A 215 40.41 -21.62 -4.59
N GLU A 216 41.13 -20.51 -4.76
CA GLU A 216 42.17 -20.08 -3.82
C GLU A 216 41.60 -19.62 -2.48
N LEU A 217 40.51 -18.84 -2.46
CA LEU A 217 39.80 -18.45 -1.24
C LEU A 217 39.26 -19.66 -0.49
N ARG A 218 38.65 -20.61 -1.22
CA ARG A 218 38.15 -21.86 -0.63
C ARG A 218 39.28 -22.72 -0.07
N SER A 219 40.40 -22.81 -0.78
CA SER A 219 41.60 -23.49 -0.26
C SER A 219 42.16 -22.82 1.00
N CYS A 220 42.07 -21.49 1.14
CA CYS A 220 42.49 -20.81 2.37
C CYS A 220 41.56 -21.13 3.54
N LEU A 221 40.26 -21.20 3.29
CA LEU A 221 39.25 -21.56 4.29
C LEU A 221 39.42 -23.02 4.75
N ASP A 222 39.63 -23.94 3.81
CA ASP A 222 39.87 -25.37 4.09
C ASP A 222 41.15 -25.59 4.93
N ILE A 223 42.16 -24.72 4.79
CA ILE A 223 43.41 -24.76 5.61
C ILE A 223 43.16 -24.26 7.04
N THR A 224 42.14 -23.42 7.25
CA THR A 224 41.78 -22.82 8.55
C THR A 224 40.67 -23.55 9.31
N GLU A 225 40.08 -24.59 8.72
CA GLU A 225 39.09 -25.41 9.43
C GLU A 225 39.75 -26.20 10.60
N PRO A 226 39.03 -26.37 11.72
CA PRO A 226 39.55 -27.05 12.90
C PRO A 226 39.67 -28.56 12.64
N GLY A 227 40.89 -29.03 12.39
CA GLY A 227 41.24 -30.46 12.36
C GLY A 227 42.10 -30.84 13.57
N ASP A 228 42.16 -32.12 13.92
CA ASP A 228 43.04 -32.63 14.98
C ASP A 228 44.52 -32.33 14.65
N TYR A 229 45.06 -31.25 15.23
CA TYR A 229 46.45 -30.83 15.00
C TYR A 229 47.42 -31.70 15.79
N SER A 230 48.48 -32.18 15.14
CA SER A 230 49.48 -33.03 15.78
C SER A 230 50.53 -32.22 16.58
N SER A 231 50.73 -30.93 16.27
CA SER A 231 51.58 -30.01 17.06
C SER A 231 51.26 -28.51 16.84
N PRO A 232 51.63 -27.62 17.79
CA PRO A 232 51.46 -26.17 17.65
C PRO A 232 52.27 -25.55 16.49
N GLU A 233 53.41 -26.15 16.15
CA GLU A 233 54.27 -25.70 15.05
C GLU A 233 53.61 -25.91 13.69
N GLU A 234 52.84 -27.00 13.54
CA GLU A 234 52.10 -27.31 12.33
C GLU A 234 50.95 -26.31 12.09
N MET A 235 50.28 -25.88 13.16
CA MET A 235 49.24 -24.86 13.12
C MET A 235 49.79 -23.50 12.67
N VAL A 236 50.93 -23.08 13.22
CA VAL A 236 51.60 -21.82 12.84
C VAL A 236 52.02 -21.86 11.37
N GLN A 237 52.53 -22.99 10.88
CA GLN A 237 52.96 -23.11 9.50
C GLN A 237 51.79 -23.08 8.50
N ARG A 238 50.65 -23.68 8.85
CA ARG A 238 49.41 -23.60 8.05
C ARG A 238 48.82 -22.20 8.01
N LEU A 239 48.74 -21.51 9.16
CA LEU A 239 48.29 -20.12 9.23
C LEU A 239 49.20 -19.17 8.44
N THR A 240 50.51 -19.39 8.50
CA THR A 240 51.49 -18.61 7.73
C THR A 240 51.30 -18.83 6.23
N SER A 241 50.98 -20.06 5.82
CA SER A 241 50.72 -20.42 4.42
C SER A 241 49.42 -19.78 3.89
N ALA A 242 48.34 -19.83 4.67
CA ALA A 242 47.07 -19.17 4.34
C ALA A 242 47.22 -17.63 4.28
N SER A 243 47.94 -17.04 5.23
CA SER A 243 48.24 -15.60 5.23
C SER A 243 49.06 -15.17 4.00
N THR A 244 50.02 -16.01 3.58
CA THR A 244 50.83 -15.75 2.40
C THR A 244 50.01 -15.85 1.11
N ALA A 245 49.08 -16.82 1.02
CA ALA A 245 48.17 -16.95 -0.11
C ALA A 245 47.22 -15.74 -0.21
N LEU A 246 46.63 -15.32 0.91
CA LEU A 246 45.78 -14.13 0.98
C LEU A 246 46.54 -12.85 0.58
N ARG A 247 47.79 -12.66 1.03
CA ARG A 247 48.61 -11.51 0.58
C ARG A 247 48.84 -11.53 -0.92
N ARG A 248 49.15 -12.71 -1.50
CA ARG A 248 49.32 -12.87 -2.94
C ARG A 248 48.03 -12.58 -3.74
N MET A 249 46.87 -12.90 -3.18
CA MET A 249 45.58 -12.55 -3.77
C MET A 249 45.33 -11.04 -3.70
N LEU A 250 45.67 -10.38 -2.59
CA LEU A 250 45.55 -8.93 -2.43
C LEU A 250 46.52 -8.14 -3.32
N ASP A 251 47.67 -8.72 -3.67
CA ASP A 251 48.64 -8.17 -4.62
C ASP A 251 48.25 -8.40 -6.10
N ASN A 252 47.07 -9.00 -6.37
CA ASN A 252 46.57 -9.17 -7.73
C ASN A 252 46.21 -7.79 -8.33
N PRO A 253 46.71 -7.43 -9.53
CA PRO A 253 46.46 -6.12 -10.15
C PRO A 253 44.97 -5.74 -10.23
N VAL A 254 44.09 -6.73 -10.41
CA VAL A 254 42.63 -6.53 -10.52
C VAL A 254 41.98 -6.13 -9.18
N LEU A 255 42.55 -6.56 -8.04
CA LEU A 255 42.10 -6.16 -6.70
C LEU A 255 42.77 -4.85 -6.25
N GLN A 256 43.95 -4.52 -6.79
CA GLN A 256 44.60 -3.23 -6.54
C GLN A 256 43.88 -2.06 -7.20
N ASP A 257 43.22 -2.27 -8.35
CA ASP A 257 42.32 -1.27 -8.95
C ASP A 257 41.11 -0.95 -8.05
N CYS A 258 40.69 -1.86 -7.17
CA CYS A 258 39.68 -1.58 -6.13
C CYS A 258 40.26 -0.75 -4.96
N ASN A 259 41.56 -0.81 -4.71
CA ASN A 259 42.26 -0.02 -3.67
C ASN A 259 42.68 1.38 -4.15
N GLY A 260 42.65 1.64 -5.47
CA GLY A 260 42.99 2.95 -6.05
C GLY A 260 42.07 4.10 -5.62
N GLN A 261 40.93 3.81 -4.97
CA GLN A 261 40.01 4.82 -4.45
C GLN A 261 40.38 5.37 -3.05
N GLU A 262 41.33 4.79 -2.33
CA GLU A 262 41.72 5.30 -0.99
C GLU A 262 42.90 6.28 -1.01
N ASN A 263 43.66 6.39 -2.12
CA ASN A 263 44.90 7.19 -2.14
C ASN A 263 44.99 8.30 -3.22
N ASN A 264 43.90 8.63 -3.92
CA ASN A 264 43.82 9.84 -4.76
C ASN A 264 43.19 11.04 -4.02
N GLY A 265 43.54 11.21 -2.74
CA GLY A 265 43.31 12.47 -2.03
C GLY A 265 44.32 13.52 -2.49
N PHE A 266 44.13 14.11 -3.67
CA PHE A 266 44.60 15.45 -4.11
C PHE A 266 44.16 15.66 -5.57
N GLY A 267 42.85 15.85 -5.79
CA GLY A 267 42.30 16.01 -7.14
C GLY A 267 40.86 16.52 -7.26
N ASP A 268 39.99 16.36 -6.25
CA ASP A 268 38.56 16.69 -6.38
C ASP A 268 38.09 17.77 -5.40
N MET A 269 38.62 18.99 -5.53
CA MET A 269 37.94 20.20 -5.01
C MET A 269 37.31 21.04 -6.12
N MET A 270 37.35 20.61 -7.39
CA MET A 270 36.79 21.37 -8.52
C MET A 270 35.44 20.85 -9.05
N ASP A 271 34.90 19.72 -8.58
CA ASP A 271 33.70 19.10 -9.20
C ASP A 271 32.37 19.34 -8.48
N GLU A 272 32.33 19.63 -7.16
CA GLU A 272 31.05 19.97 -6.48
C GLU A 272 30.46 21.30 -6.96
N ASP A 273 31.32 22.30 -7.20
CA ASP A 273 30.89 23.64 -7.67
C ASP A 273 30.41 23.62 -9.14
N VAL A 274 30.98 22.74 -9.98
CA VAL A 274 30.56 22.57 -11.37
C VAL A 274 29.23 21.83 -11.44
N MET A 275 29.06 20.75 -10.67
CA MET A 275 27.81 20.00 -10.62
C MET A 275 26.66 20.86 -10.07
N ASN A 276 26.90 21.65 -9.01
CA ASN A 276 25.90 22.56 -8.45
C ASN A 276 25.42 23.65 -9.43
N ASN A 277 26.26 24.06 -10.38
CA ASN A 277 25.87 25.05 -11.38
C ASN A 277 25.00 24.46 -12.50
N VAL A 278 25.07 23.15 -12.72
CA VAL A 278 24.40 22.46 -13.83
C VAL A 278 23.07 21.81 -13.41
N SER A 279 22.83 21.60 -12.11
CA SER A 279 21.60 20.97 -11.60
C SER A 279 20.35 21.86 -11.71
N VAL A 280 19.20 21.22 -11.90
CA VAL A 280 17.90 21.85 -11.60
C VAL A 280 17.70 21.84 -10.09
N ARG A 281 17.40 23.00 -9.49
CA ARG A 281 17.21 23.15 -8.04
C ARG A 281 15.73 23.30 -7.71
N LEU A 282 15.18 22.35 -6.97
CA LEU A 282 13.84 22.41 -6.40
C LEU A 282 13.95 22.84 -4.93
N LYS A 283 13.40 24.02 -4.61
CA LYS A 283 13.36 24.52 -3.24
C LYS A 283 12.24 23.83 -2.46
N LEU A 284 12.60 23.28 -1.30
CA LEU A 284 11.71 22.57 -0.41
C LEU A 284 11.66 23.28 0.94
N SER A 285 10.45 23.55 1.43
CA SER A 285 10.25 24.04 2.78
C SER A 285 9.14 23.29 3.48
N LEU A 286 9.35 22.99 4.76
CA LEU A 286 8.41 22.31 5.63
C LEU A 286 8.19 23.18 6.87
N THR A 287 6.95 23.52 7.16
CA THR A 287 6.58 24.11 8.46
C THR A 287 6.14 23.01 9.40
N VAL A 288 6.91 22.79 10.46
CA VAL A 288 6.56 21.88 11.55
C VAL A 288 5.74 22.63 12.58
N TRP A 289 4.53 22.16 12.83
CA TRP A 289 3.61 22.79 13.77
C TRP A 289 3.85 22.42 15.23
N ASP A 290 3.40 23.29 16.13
CA ASP A 290 3.50 23.07 17.57
C ASP A 290 2.36 22.22 18.12
N PHE A 291 2.13 21.08 17.49
CA PHE A 291 1.35 19.98 18.06
C PHE A 291 1.85 18.65 17.53
N THR A 292 1.38 17.58 18.15
CA THR A 292 1.86 16.22 17.89
C THR A 292 0.67 15.32 17.64
N LEU A 293 0.68 14.63 16.49
CA LEU A 293 -0.32 13.59 16.24
C LEU A 293 -0.09 12.45 17.23
N PRO A 294 -1.15 11.83 17.76
CA PRO A 294 -1.00 10.79 18.77
C PRO A 294 -0.24 9.59 18.19
N VAL A 295 0.58 8.95 19.02
CA VAL A 295 1.34 7.74 18.62
C VAL A 295 0.38 6.57 18.41
N THR A 296 -0.58 6.40 19.32
CA THR A 296 -1.70 5.47 19.13
C THR A 296 -2.73 6.16 18.24
N PRO A 297 -3.08 5.61 17.07
CA PRO A 297 -4.15 6.15 16.23
C PRO A 297 -5.45 6.31 17.03
N SER A 298 -6.10 7.48 16.90
CA SER A 298 -7.35 7.76 17.60
C SER A 298 -8.51 6.95 17.03
N LEU A 299 -8.39 6.45 15.80
CA LEU A 299 -9.35 5.54 15.17
C LEU A 299 -8.61 4.22 14.86
N PRO A 300 -8.97 3.09 15.50
CA PRO A 300 -8.37 1.80 15.19
C PRO A 300 -8.69 1.39 13.75
N ALA A 301 -7.63 1.09 12.99
CA ALA A 301 -7.74 0.62 11.63
C ALA A 301 -7.00 -0.72 11.52
N VAL A 302 -7.77 -1.82 11.39
CA VAL A 302 -7.24 -3.19 11.40
C VAL A 302 -7.16 -3.77 9.99
N PHE A 303 -6.01 -4.31 9.62
CA PHE A 303 -5.77 -4.76 8.25
C PHE A 303 -5.29 -6.21 8.25
N GLY A 304 -5.95 -7.03 7.43
CA GLY A 304 -5.61 -8.44 7.27
C GLY A 304 -4.31 -8.62 6.51
N VAL A 305 -3.45 -9.50 6.99
CA VAL A 305 -2.24 -9.94 6.28
C VAL A 305 -2.32 -11.45 6.11
N SER A 306 -2.22 -11.91 4.87
CA SER A 306 -2.39 -13.30 4.48
C SER A 306 -1.05 -14.05 4.54
N TRP A 307 -0.98 -15.17 5.26
CA TRP A 307 0.26 -15.91 5.50
C TRP A 307 0.21 -17.44 5.33
N GLN A 308 -0.97 -18.04 5.14
CA GLN A 308 -1.09 -19.51 5.04
C GLN A 308 -2.17 -19.94 4.05
N TYR A 309 -1.76 -20.68 3.00
CA TYR A 309 -2.47 -21.74 2.26
C TYR A 309 -3.89 -21.42 1.68
N PRO A 310 -4.44 -22.26 0.77
CA PRO A 310 -5.61 -22.04 -0.08
C PRO A 310 -6.87 -21.40 0.51
N LEU A 311 -7.33 -20.32 -0.11
CA LEU A 311 -8.70 -19.81 0.03
C LEU A 311 -9.68 -20.61 -0.82
N LEU A 312 -10.24 -21.74 -0.36
CA LEU A 312 -11.14 -22.50 -1.25
C LEU A 312 -12.55 -21.88 -1.48
N LEU A 313 -12.90 -20.71 -0.92
CA LEU A 313 -14.31 -20.31 -0.84
C LEU A 313 -14.67 -18.84 -1.14
N PHE A 314 -13.85 -18.07 -1.88
CA PHE A 314 -14.29 -16.74 -2.37
C PHE A 314 -15.38 -16.80 -3.47
N TYR A 315 -15.65 -17.98 -4.04
CA TYR A 315 -16.62 -18.13 -5.14
C TYR A 315 -18.10 -18.03 -4.72
N ILE A 316 -18.41 -18.14 -3.42
CA ILE A 316 -19.80 -18.10 -2.96
C ILE A 316 -20.33 -16.65 -2.97
N SER A 317 -19.52 -15.64 -2.63
CA SER A 317 -19.93 -14.23 -2.74
C SER A 317 -20.09 -13.77 -4.19
N ILE A 318 -19.27 -14.27 -5.14
CA ILE A 318 -19.40 -13.92 -6.57
C ILE A 318 -20.74 -14.39 -7.15
N SER A 319 -21.21 -15.57 -6.74
CA SER A 319 -22.46 -16.15 -7.26
C SER A 319 -23.70 -15.44 -6.70
N VAL A 320 -23.64 -14.95 -5.45
CA VAL A 320 -24.73 -14.20 -4.82
C VAL A 320 -24.74 -12.73 -5.29
N LEU A 321 -23.58 -12.10 -5.44
CA LEU A 321 -23.46 -10.73 -5.98
C LEU A 321 -23.91 -10.65 -7.45
N CYS A 322 -23.60 -11.66 -8.28
CA CYS A 322 -24.14 -11.73 -9.65
C CYS A 322 -25.65 -11.99 -9.69
N ASN A 323 -26.21 -12.74 -8.72
CA ASN A 323 -27.65 -13.01 -8.67
C ASN A 323 -28.50 -11.83 -8.17
N CYS A 324 -27.89 -10.81 -7.54
CA CYS A 324 -28.58 -9.55 -7.24
C CYS A 324 -28.78 -8.67 -8.50
N TYR A 325 -28.09 -8.95 -9.61
CA TYR A 325 -28.38 -8.39 -10.94
C TYR A 325 -29.31 -9.33 -11.73
N GLY A 326 -30.49 -9.59 -11.17
CA GLY A 326 -31.48 -10.51 -11.73
C GLY A 326 -32.90 -9.96 -11.69
N SER A 327 -33.14 -8.74 -12.16
CA SER A 327 -34.44 -8.28 -12.71
C SER A 327 -34.35 -6.81 -13.06
N GLY A 328 -34.11 -6.49 -14.34
CA GLY A 328 -34.35 -5.13 -14.83
C GLY A 328 -33.42 -4.62 -15.93
N CYS A 329 -33.27 -5.34 -17.05
CA CYS A 329 -32.81 -4.75 -18.31
C CYS A 329 -33.27 -5.65 -19.46
N ASN A 330 -34.54 -5.50 -19.88
CA ASN A 330 -34.99 -6.03 -21.17
C ASN A 330 -34.44 -5.13 -22.26
N GLY A 331 -33.49 -5.62 -23.04
CA GLY A 331 -32.97 -4.88 -24.18
C GLY A 331 -31.74 -5.47 -24.82
N LEU A 332 -31.79 -6.73 -25.27
CA LEU A 332 -30.96 -7.17 -26.38
C LEU A 332 -31.65 -8.28 -27.17
N GLN A 333 -31.76 -7.99 -28.46
CA GLN A 333 -32.52 -8.75 -29.44
C GLN A 333 -31.98 -10.16 -29.62
N THR A 334 -32.95 -11.06 -29.65
CA THR A 334 -32.98 -12.37 -30.29
C THR A 334 -32.12 -12.48 -31.57
N MET A 335 -31.19 -13.44 -31.57
CA MET A 335 -30.89 -14.22 -32.77
C MET A 335 -31.31 -15.68 -32.51
N SER A 336 -32.24 -16.16 -33.34
CA SER A 336 -32.80 -17.52 -33.31
C SER A 336 -31.96 -18.48 -34.19
N PRO A 337 -32.28 -19.80 -34.28
CA PRO A 337 -31.32 -20.86 -33.92
C PRO A 337 -30.88 -21.72 -35.13
N LEU A 338 -29.74 -22.41 -35.00
CA LEU A 338 -29.38 -23.50 -35.90
C LEU A 338 -28.95 -24.74 -35.09
N GLY A 339 -29.81 -25.77 -35.13
CA GLY A 339 -29.42 -27.19 -35.20
C GLY A 339 -29.06 -27.92 -33.90
N PRO A 340 -29.65 -29.10 -33.62
CA PRO A 340 -29.44 -29.84 -32.37
C PRO A 340 -28.21 -30.76 -32.48
N ALA A 341 -27.35 -30.79 -31.45
CA ALA A 341 -26.31 -31.81 -31.32
C ALA A 341 -26.12 -32.23 -29.86
N GLY A 342 -26.59 -33.45 -29.56
CA GLY A 342 -25.91 -34.45 -28.73
C GLY A 342 -25.85 -34.26 -27.20
N PRO A 343 -26.20 -35.30 -26.40
CA PRO A 343 -26.08 -35.25 -24.95
C PRO A 343 -24.63 -35.49 -24.53
N ALA A 344 -23.89 -34.40 -24.32
CA ALA A 344 -22.55 -34.44 -23.71
C ALA A 344 -22.41 -33.24 -22.76
N ALA A 345 -23.19 -33.25 -21.69
CA ALA A 345 -23.12 -32.26 -20.62
C ALA A 345 -23.48 -32.88 -19.26
N VAL A 346 -22.90 -34.05 -18.96
CA VAL A 346 -22.93 -34.63 -17.61
C VAL A 346 -21.58 -35.29 -17.33
N GLU A 347 -20.48 -34.58 -17.57
CA GLU A 347 -19.14 -35.06 -17.19
C GLU A 347 -18.12 -33.91 -17.16
N ASP A 348 -18.42 -32.82 -16.45
CA ASP A 348 -17.37 -31.84 -16.10
C ASP A 348 -17.69 -31.05 -14.80
N ARG A 349 -18.15 -31.76 -13.76
CA ARG A 349 -18.33 -31.19 -12.41
C ARG A 349 -17.20 -31.54 -11.43
N THR A 350 -16.09 -32.10 -11.93
CA THR A 350 -14.99 -32.61 -11.10
C THR A 350 -13.62 -32.03 -11.45
N ARG A 351 -13.56 -30.97 -12.29
CA ARG A 351 -12.30 -30.29 -12.67
C ARG A 351 -12.17 -28.82 -12.28
N VAL A 352 -12.97 -28.33 -11.34
CA VAL A 352 -12.84 -26.95 -10.79
C VAL A 352 -12.56 -26.97 -9.27
N ALA A 353 -11.75 -27.92 -8.80
CA ALA A 353 -11.44 -28.10 -7.37
C ALA A 353 -9.95 -27.89 -7.02
N ALA A 354 -9.16 -27.21 -7.86
CA ALA A 354 -7.70 -27.16 -7.68
C ALA A 354 -7.01 -25.82 -8.04
N VAL A 355 -7.61 -24.66 -7.75
CA VAL A 355 -6.96 -23.36 -8.04
C VAL A 355 -7.07 -22.37 -6.89
N LEU A 356 -6.89 -22.84 -5.67
CA LEU A 356 -6.88 -21.94 -4.51
C LEU A 356 -5.66 -22.35 -3.69
N ALA A 357 -4.71 -21.43 -3.50
CA ALA A 357 -3.45 -21.54 -2.74
C ALA A 357 -2.94 -20.10 -2.51
N ASN A 358 -2.80 -19.68 -1.26
CA ASN A 358 -2.57 -18.28 -0.90
C ASN A 358 -1.14 -18.06 -0.34
N PRO A 359 -0.41 -16.98 -0.72
CA PRO A 359 1.04 -16.93 -0.64
C PRO A 359 1.61 -15.80 0.23
N GLU A 360 2.46 -16.18 1.17
CA GLU A 360 3.74 -15.53 1.47
C GLU A 360 4.71 -16.62 1.96
N ALA A 361 4.23 -17.56 2.77
CA ALA A 361 4.93 -18.82 3.04
C ALA A 361 5.22 -19.63 1.76
N ASP A 362 4.30 -19.68 0.79
CA ASP A 362 4.53 -20.32 -0.53
C ASP A 362 5.53 -19.52 -1.38
N ARG A 363 5.54 -18.19 -1.25
CA ARG A 363 6.42 -17.30 -2.01
C ARG A 363 7.85 -17.34 -1.46
N PHE A 364 8.00 -17.41 -0.15
CA PHE A 364 9.26 -17.46 0.59
C PHE A 364 9.70 -18.88 1.01
N CYS A 365 8.89 -19.91 0.68
CA CYS A 365 9.10 -21.31 1.05
C CYS A 365 9.34 -21.53 2.56
N LEU A 366 8.64 -20.78 3.42
CA LEU A 366 8.81 -20.85 4.88
C LEU A 366 7.81 -21.82 5.51
N GLU A 367 8.32 -22.82 6.23
CA GLU A 367 7.48 -23.75 6.99
C GLU A 367 6.92 -23.08 8.25
N HIS A 368 5.64 -23.36 8.53
CA HIS A 368 4.95 -22.81 9.70
C HIS A 368 5.66 -23.16 11.01
N GLY A 369 5.79 -22.17 11.90
CA GLY A 369 6.41 -22.35 13.22
C GLY A 369 7.93 -22.41 13.20
N THR A 370 8.58 -22.28 12.03
CA THR A 370 10.03 -22.08 11.96
C THR A 370 10.43 -20.67 12.40
N GLU A 371 11.69 -20.49 12.79
CA GLU A 371 12.22 -19.16 13.14
C GLU A 371 12.08 -18.16 11.98
N GLY A 372 12.33 -18.60 10.74
CA GLY A 372 12.14 -17.78 9.55
C GLY A 372 10.70 -17.30 9.37
N TRP A 373 9.72 -18.18 9.63
CA TRP A 373 8.29 -17.81 9.59
C TRP A 373 7.96 -16.73 10.64
N TYR A 374 8.40 -16.93 11.89
CA TYR A 374 8.19 -15.94 12.95
C TYR A 374 8.85 -14.59 12.65
N ASN A 375 10.07 -14.60 12.11
CA ASN A 375 10.80 -13.38 11.77
C ASN A 375 10.13 -12.63 10.62
N ALA A 376 9.57 -13.34 9.64
CA ALA A 376 8.82 -12.73 8.54
C ALA A 376 7.54 -12.04 9.03
N LEU A 377 6.79 -12.68 9.95
CA LEU A 377 5.61 -12.07 10.58
C LEU A 377 5.96 -10.84 11.41
N ASP A 378 7.04 -10.88 12.18
CA ASP A 378 7.54 -9.73 12.96
C ASP A 378 7.95 -8.56 12.10
N HIS A 379 8.63 -8.86 11.01
CA HIS A 379 9.01 -7.84 10.04
C HIS A 379 7.78 -7.12 9.46
N HIS A 380 6.78 -7.85 8.98
CA HIS A 380 5.57 -7.24 8.44
C HIS A 380 4.72 -6.54 9.50
N PHE A 381 4.62 -7.10 10.70
CA PHE A 381 3.96 -6.47 11.83
C PHE A 381 4.55 -5.09 12.10
N ARG A 382 5.87 -5.03 12.33
CA ARG A 382 6.59 -3.77 12.63
C ARG A 382 6.54 -2.80 11.45
N TRP A 383 6.62 -3.32 10.23
CA TRP A 383 6.56 -2.51 9.03
C TRP A 383 5.19 -1.85 8.84
N LEU A 384 4.07 -2.55 9.11
CA LEU A 384 2.73 -1.98 8.97
C LEU A 384 2.38 -0.96 10.07
N LEU A 385 2.93 -1.11 11.29
CA LEU A 385 2.72 -0.15 12.37
C LEU A 385 3.17 1.28 12.02
N GLN A 386 4.16 1.44 11.13
CA GLN A 386 4.60 2.77 10.67
C GLN A 386 3.53 3.50 9.84
N TYR A 387 2.55 2.77 9.29
CA TYR A 387 1.43 3.30 8.52
C TYR A 387 0.17 3.49 9.37
N ARG A 388 0.29 3.49 10.70
CA ARG A 388 -0.84 3.60 11.65
C ARG A 388 -1.86 2.45 11.52
N ILE A 389 -1.43 1.34 10.93
CA ILE A 389 -2.24 0.14 10.72
C ILE A 389 -2.02 -0.82 11.90
N SER A 390 -3.10 -1.40 12.41
CA SER A 390 -3.07 -2.51 13.37
C SER A 390 -3.22 -3.84 12.62
N PRO A 391 -2.12 -4.54 12.29
CA PRO A 391 -2.20 -5.75 11.49
C PRO A 391 -2.84 -6.92 12.26
N PHE A 392 -3.59 -7.75 11.54
CA PHE A 392 -3.97 -9.08 12.00
C PHE A 392 -3.64 -10.11 10.92
N PHE A 393 -3.13 -11.26 11.35
CA PHE A 393 -2.97 -12.43 10.51
C PHE A 393 -4.28 -13.21 10.54
N CYS A 394 -4.69 -13.77 9.41
CA CYS A 394 -5.95 -14.48 9.34
C CYS A 394 -5.90 -15.75 8.50
N ARG A 395 -6.76 -16.69 8.89
CA ARG A 395 -7.09 -17.90 8.15
C ARG A 395 -8.59 -18.08 8.15
N TRP A 396 -9.19 -18.19 6.97
CA TRP A 396 -10.58 -18.59 6.83
C TRP A 396 -10.70 -20.12 6.91
N GLY A 397 -11.67 -20.57 7.69
CA GLY A 397 -12.14 -21.95 7.75
C GLY A 397 -13.42 -22.15 6.95
N ASP A 398 -14.09 -23.27 7.18
CA ASP A 398 -15.36 -23.58 6.52
C ASP A 398 -16.44 -22.55 6.89
N SER A 399 -17.32 -22.25 5.93
CA SER A 399 -18.48 -21.36 6.13
C SER A 399 -18.14 -19.96 6.64
N MET A 400 -17.03 -19.38 6.17
CA MET A 400 -16.57 -18.02 6.53
C MET A 400 -16.22 -17.82 8.01
N ARG A 401 -15.98 -18.90 8.74
CA ARG A 401 -15.32 -18.81 10.05
C ARG A 401 -13.92 -18.26 9.88
N ILE A 402 -13.49 -17.36 10.78
CA ILE A 402 -12.17 -16.76 10.69
C ILE A 402 -11.36 -17.02 11.97
N LEU A 403 -10.13 -17.46 11.79
CA LEU A 403 -9.10 -17.44 12.83
C LEU A 403 -8.24 -16.21 12.59
N ALA A 404 -8.48 -15.14 13.33
CA ALA A 404 -7.68 -13.91 13.29
C ALA A 404 -6.79 -13.78 14.54
N TYR A 405 -5.55 -13.33 14.36
CA TYR A 405 -4.61 -13.11 15.46
C TYR A 405 -3.55 -12.07 15.09
N THR A 406 -3.18 -11.19 16.01
CA THR A 406 -2.12 -10.19 15.75
C THR A 406 -0.72 -10.67 16.14
N CYS A 407 -0.60 -11.48 17.20
CA CYS A 407 0.68 -12.03 17.64
C CYS A 407 0.78 -13.50 17.24
N PRO A 408 1.86 -13.94 16.57
CA PRO A 408 2.03 -15.35 16.22
C PRO A 408 2.54 -16.20 17.37
N TRP A 409 3.07 -15.59 18.44
CA TRP A 409 3.44 -16.29 19.65
C TRP A 409 2.27 -16.43 20.63
N PRO A 410 2.19 -17.53 21.39
CA PRO A 410 1.25 -17.67 22.50
C PRO A 410 1.43 -16.56 23.56
N ALA A 411 0.36 -16.27 24.31
CA ALA A 411 0.36 -15.18 25.30
C ALA A 411 1.39 -15.33 26.43
N ASP A 412 1.85 -16.56 26.75
CA ASP A 412 2.90 -16.79 27.75
C ASP A 412 4.33 -16.56 27.24
N HIS A 413 4.49 -16.35 25.93
CA HIS A 413 5.78 -16.08 25.33
C HIS A 413 6.22 -14.62 25.57
N PRO A 414 7.49 -14.34 25.89
CA PRO A 414 7.97 -12.98 26.16
C PRO A 414 7.68 -11.97 25.03
N LYS A 415 7.78 -12.40 23.76
CA LYS A 415 7.50 -11.54 22.59
C LYS A 415 6.02 -11.14 22.47
N ALA A 416 5.08 -11.88 23.03
CA ALA A 416 3.67 -11.53 22.93
C ALA A 416 3.35 -10.21 23.65
N ASN A 417 3.96 -9.98 24.82
CA ASN A 417 3.80 -8.73 25.54
C ASN A 417 4.42 -7.55 24.78
N GLU A 418 5.53 -7.76 24.05
CA GLU A 418 6.15 -6.73 23.21
C GLU A 418 5.19 -6.27 22.10
N TYR A 419 4.55 -7.21 21.40
CA TYR A 419 3.57 -6.92 20.35
C TYR A 419 2.40 -6.12 20.87
N TYR A 420 1.71 -6.64 21.89
CA TYR A 420 0.46 -6.06 22.36
C TYR A 420 0.64 -4.75 23.12
N SER A 421 1.84 -4.50 23.65
CA SER A 421 2.16 -3.25 24.35
C SER A 421 2.67 -2.14 23.43
N ASP A 422 2.92 -2.40 22.13
CA ASP A 422 3.39 -1.35 21.22
C ASP A 422 2.37 -0.19 21.18
N PRO A 423 2.80 1.05 21.44
CA PRO A 423 1.88 2.19 21.49
C PRO A 423 1.26 2.51 20.13
N ARG A 424 1.87 2.10 19.01
CA ARG A 424 1.32 2.30 17.66
C ARG A 424 0.16 1.35 17.35
N LEU A 425 0.05 0.23 18.09
CA LEU A 425 -1.03 -0.74 17.94
C LEU A 425 -2.29 -0.24 18.66
N ALA A 426 -3.34 0.07 17.89
CA ALA A 426 -4.60 0.61 18.41
C ALA A 426 -5.58 -0.49 18.86
N ALA A 427 -5.62 -1.60 18.13
CA ALA A 427 -6.46 -2.76 18.42
C ALA A 427 -5.72 -4.05 18.03
N TYR A 428 -6.07 -5.20 18.63
CA TYR A 428 -5.47 -6.47 18.23
C TYR A 428 -6.45 -7.64 18.30
N ALA A 429 -6.30 -8.56 17.35
CA ALA A 429 -7.07 -9.78 17.29
C ALA A 429 -6.48 -10.86 18.21
N VAL A 430 -7.33 -11.52 18.99
CA VAL A 430 -6.99 -12.68 19.81
C VAL A 430 -7.41 -13.97 19.08
N PRO A 431 -6.54 -15.00 18.98
CA PRO A 431 -6.88 -16.23 18.29
C PRO A 431 -8.00 -17.01 19.01
N TYR A 432 -9.11 -17.28 18.32
CA TYR A 432 -10.11 -18.26 18.77
C TYR A 432 -9.87 -19.61 18.07
N ALA A 433 -8.85 -20.35 18.51
CA ALA A 433 -8.48 -21.64 17.92
C ALA A 433 -9.62 -22.69 17.84
N PRO A 434 -10.57 -22.78 18.80
CA PRO A 434 -11.69 -23.72 18.73
C PRO A 434 -12.59 -23.54 17.50
N ILE A 435 -12.50 -22.41 16.79
CA ILE A 435 -13.24 -22.16 15.56
C ILE A 435 -12.92 -23.16 14.44
N LEU A 436 -11.66 -23.63 14.41
CA LEU A 436 -11.16 -24.58 13.41
C LEU A 436 -11.29 -26.03 13.89
N SER A 437 -11.07 -26.28 15.18
CA SER A 437 -11.23 -27.61 15.78
C SER A 437 -11.71 -27.50 17.23
N CYS A 438 -12.94 -27.94 17.49
CA CYS A 438 -13.56 -27.90 18.82
C CYS A 438 -13.04 -29.05 19.69
N THR A 439 -11.76 -28.99 20.05
CA THR A 439 -11.11 -29.97 20.96
C THR A 439 -10.96 -29.37 22.36
N ASP A 440 -10.98 -30.21 23.40
CA ASP A 440 -10.75 -29.76 24.78
C ASP A 440 -9.37 -29.09 24.93
N ALA A 441 -8.37 -29.58 24.19
CA ALA A 441 -7.04 -28.97 24.16
C ALA A 441 -7.08 -27.52 23.62
N ALA A 442 -7.82 -27.27 22.53
CA ALA A 442 -7.97 -25.93 21.96
C ALA A 442 -8.71 -24.99 22.93
N LYS A 443 -9.74 -25.49 23.62
CA LYS A 443 -10.48 -24.73 24.63
C LYS A 443 -9.61 -24.38 25.84
N ASN A 444 -8.87 -25.34 26.38
CA ASN A 444 -7.95 -25.11 27.49
C ASN A 444 -6.83 -24.13 27.12
N SER A 445 -6.32 -24.22 25.88
CA SER A 445 -5.32 -23.26 25.37
C SER A 445 -5.88 -21.85 25.30
N LEU A 446 -7.10 -21.69 24.78
CA LEU A 446 -7.78 -20.39 24.71
C LEU A 446 -8.02 -19.80 26.10
N MET A 447 -8.49 -20.60 27.05
CA MET A 447 -8.72 -20.13 28.42
C MET A 447 -7.43 -19.59 29.04
N ARG A 448 -6.33 -20.32 28.88
CA ARG A 448 -5.00 -19.88 29.36
C ARG A 448 -4.53 -18.60 28.67
N GLU A 449 -4.71 -18.51 27.35
CA GLU A 449 -4.39 -17.32 26.56
C GLU A 449 -5.13 -16.09 27.11
N VAL A 450 -6.44 -16.23 27.32
CA VAL A 450 -7.31 -15.15 27.80
C VAL A 450 -6.99 -14.77 29.24
N ASP A 451 -6.74 -15.72 30.14
CA ASP A 451 -6.36 -15.44 31.52
C ASP A 451 -5.08 -14.60 31.61
N ILE A 452 -4.09 -14.90 30.76
CA ILE A 452 -2.85 -14.12 30.68
C ILE A 452 -3.15 -12.72 30.14
N LEU A 453 -3.82 -12.61 28.99
CA LEU A 453 -4.03 -11.33 28.33
C LEU A 453 -4.90 -10.38 29.16
N LYS A 454 -5.94 -10.89 29.84
CA LYS A 454 -6.81 -10.10 30.72
C LYS A 454 -6.08 -9.46 31.90
N SER A 455 -4.98 -10.04 32.34
CA SER A 455 -4.15 -9.47 33.40
C SER A 455 -3.31 -8.27 32.94
N LYS A 456 -3.28 -7.98 31.63
CA LYS A 456 -2.41 -6.97 31.03
C LYS A 456 -3.13 -5.65 30.77
N PRO A 457 -2.44 -4.50 30.88
CA PRO A 457 -3.04 -3.19 30.61
C PRO A 457 -3.57 -3.01 29.18
N HIS A 458 -3.01 -3.74 28.22
CA HIS A 458 -3.42 -3.65 26.82
C HIS A 458 -4.68 -4.47 26.48
N TRP A 459 -5.27 -5.22 27.44
CA TRP A 459 -6.48 -6.02 27.20
C TRP A 459 -7.64 -5.23 26.61
N SER A 460 -7.76 -3.94 26.96
CA SER A 460 -8.80 -3.07 26.41
C SER A 460 -8.75 -2.91 24.88
N LYS A 461 -7.59 -3.19 24.26
CA LYS A 461 -7.38 -3.18 22.80
C LYS A 461 -7.78 -4.50 22.13
N ALA A 462 -7.99 -5.56 22.90
CA ALA A 462 -8.26 -6.90 22.39
C ALA A 462 -9.67 -7.00 21.80
N TYR A 463 -9.79 -7.76 20.71
CA TYR A 463 -11.07 -8.23 20.19
C TYR A 463 -10.95 -9.64 19.61
N PHE A 464 -12.08 -10.34 19.53
CA PHE A 464 -12.21 -11.60 18.80
C PHE A 464 -12.95 -11.37 17.49
N TYR A 465 -12.34 -11.76 16.38
CA TYR A 465 -12.99 -11.79 15.07
C TYR A 465 -13.30 -13.24 14.73
N LEU A 466 -14.58 -13.60 14.79
CA LEU A 466 -15.03 -14.99 14.79
C LEU A 466 -15.64 -15.44 13.46
N TRP A 467 -16.34 -14.53 12.79
CA TRP A 467 -17.11 -14.83 11.59
C TRP A 467 -17.07 -13.66 10.61
N ASP A 468 -16.81 -13.99 9.35
CA ASP A 468 -16.85 -13.04 8.25
C ASP A 468 -18.21 -13.11 7.55
N GLU A 469 -18.99 -12.03 7.58
CA GLU A 469 -20.27 -11.87 6.88
C GLU A 469 -21.29 -13.03 7.07
N PRO A 470 -21.79 -13.29 8.30
CA PRO A 470 -22.79 -14.32 8.53
C PRO A 470 -24.11 -13.99 7.81
N LEU A 471 -24.78 -15.01 7.25
CA LEU A 471 -25.89 -14.87 6.30
C LEU A 471 -27.25 -15.37 6.82
N ASN A 472 -27.26 -16.30 7.78
CA ASN A 472 -28.47 -16.96 8.26
C ASN A 472 -28.50 -17.10 9.78
N VAL A 473 -29.70 -17.38 10.32
CA VAL A 473 -29.93 -17.45 11.77
C VAL A 473 -28.98 -18.44 12.47
N ASP A 474 -28.73 -19.61 11.89
CA ASP A 474 -27.83 -20.62 12.48
C ASP A 474 -26.40 -20.09 12.70
N GLN A 475 -25.88 -19.28 11.76
CA GLN A 475 -24.56 -18.66 11.89
C GLN A 475 -24.55 -17.59 12.99
N TYR A 476 -25.61 -16.79 13.09
CA TYR A 476 -25.77 -15.81 14.17
C TYR A 476 -25.86 -16.50 15.53
N ASP A 477 -26.65 -17.57 15.65
CA ASP A 477 -26.77 -18.36 16.88
C ASP A 477 -25.42 -18.97 17.30
N MET A 478 -24.60 -19.38 16.34
CA MET A 478 -23.25 -19.88 16.63
C MET A 478 -22.34 -18.77 17.18
N ILE A 479 -22.41 -17.55 16.63
CA ILE A 479 -21.67 -16.40 17.17
C ILE A 479 -22.12 -16.12 18.61
N CYS A 480 -23.43 -16.13 18.87
CA CYS A 480 -23.99 -15.94 20.22
C CYS A 480 -23.53 -17.04 21.19
N SER A 481 -23.50 -18.30 20.75
CA SER A 481 -23.01 -19.43 21.53
C SER A 481 -21.53 -19.28 21.92
N ILE A 482 -20.68 -18.95 20.95
CA ILE A 482 -19.24 -18.71 21.19
C ILE A 482 -19.06 -17.49 22.11
N SER A 483 -19.85 -16.43 21.93
CA SER A 483 -19.82 -15.25 22.80
C SER A 483 -20.17 -15.59 24.25
N ASN A 484 -21.18 -16.43 24.47
CA ASN A 484 -21.54 -16.88 25.82
C ASN A 484 -20.42 -17.70 26.47
N GLU A 485 -19.77 -18.57 25.70
CA GLU A 485 -18.59 -19.29 26.17
C GLU A 485 -17.47 -18.32 26.57
N LEU A 486 -17.09 -17.38 25.69
CA LEU A 486 -16.08 -16.36 25.96
C LEU A 486 -16.40 -15.52 27.21
N ARG A 487 -17.65 -15.09 27.36
CA ARG A 487 -18.10 -14.27 28.50
C ARG A 487 -18.09 -15.01 29.83
N SER A 488 -18.17 -16.34 29.83
CA SER A 488 -18.10 -17.14 31.06
C SER A 488 -16.77 -17.00 31.79
N TYR A 489 -15.68 -16.74 31.05
CA TYR A 489 -14.36 -16.46 31.61
C TYR A 489 -13.89 -15.01 31.39
N ALA A 490 -14.41 -14.29 30.40
CA ALA A 490 -14.07 -12.89 30.08
C ALA A 490 -15.32 -12.02 29.84
N PRO A 491 -15.98 -11.51 30.91
CA PRO A 491 -17.23 -10.79 30.79
C PRO A 491 -17.17 -9.53 29.90
N ASP A 492 -16.00 -8.89 29.87
CA ASP A 492 -15.67 -7.66 29.13
C ASP A 492 -15.11 -7.92 27.72
N VAL A 493 -15.19 -9.17 27.22
CA VAL A 493 -14.72 -9.52 25.88
C VAL A 493 -15.42 -8.70 24.80
N ARG A 494 -14.64 -8.22 23.83
CA ARG A 494 -15.12 -7.55 22.62
C ARG A 494 -15.13 -8.53 21.47
N ILE A 495 -16.28 -8.65 20.79
CA ILE A 495 -16.43 -9.48 19.60
C ILE A 495 -16.70 -8.57 18.40
N LEU A 496 -15.99 -8.84 17.30
CA LEU A 496 -16.16 -8.20 16.00
C LEU A 496 -16.96 -9.10 15.07
N THR A 497 -17.95 -8.53 14.41
CA THR A 497 -18.74 -9.19 13.36
C THR A 497 -18.83 -8.27 12.14
N THR A 498 -18.31 -8.73 11.00
CA THR A 498 -18.50 -8.07 9.71
C THR A 498 -19.86 -8.45 9.12
N TYR A 499 -20.54 -7.53 8.44
CA TYR A 499 -21.80 -7.83 7.76
C TYR A 499 -22.14 -6.84 6.63
N TYR A 500 -22.81 -7.36 5.61
CA TYR A 500 -23.42 -6.58 4.51
C TYR A 500 -24.94 -6.83 4.38
N CYS A 501 -25.49 -7.77 5.16
CA CYS A 501 -26.91 -8.07 5.21
C CYS A 501 -27.29 -8.56 6.62
N GLY A 502 -28.58 -8.54 6.93
CA GLY A 502 -29.11 -9.19 8.13
C GLY A 502 -29.34 -10.70 7.93
N PRO A 503 -29.68 -11.44 9.01
CA PRO A 503 -29.89 -12.88 8.93
C PRO A 503 -31.10 -13.23 8.06
N SER A 504 -30.87 -14.03 7.02
CA SER A 504 -31.93 -14.59 6.18
C SER A 504 -32.82 -15.54 6.99
N GLY A 505 -34.14 -15.43 6.81
CA GLY A 505 -35.11 -16.28 7.50
C GLY A 505 -35.55 -15.79 8.88
N SER A 506 -35.10 -14.60 9.31
CA SER A 506 -35.57 -13.96 10.53
C SER A 506 -36.97 -13.34 10.34
N GLU A 507 -37.89 -13.61 11.26
CA GLU A 507 -39.22 -12.96 11.30
C GLU A 507 -39.14 -11.47 11.70
N LEU A 508 -37.97 -11.02 12.20
CA LEU A 508 -37.78 -9.69 12.79
C LEU A 508 -37.68 -8.56 11.76
N ALA A 509 -37.51 -8.86 10.46
CA ALA A 509 -37.41 -7.85 9.42
C ALA A 509 -37.86 -8.38 8.05
N PRO A 510 -39.04 -7.98 7.53
CA PRO A 510 -39.58 -8.47 6.26
C PRO A 510 -38.79 -8.01 5.01
N SER A 511 -37.87 -7.03 5.15
CA SER A 511 -37.02 -6.53 4.04
C SER A 511 -35.53 -6.63 4.34
N THR A 512 -34.70 -6.80 3.30
CA THR A 512 -33.24 -7.00 3.42
C THR A 512 -32.52 -5.84 4.13
N PHE A 513 -32.96 -4.60 3.90
CA PHE A 513 -32.36 -3.41 4.53
C PHE A 513 -32.77 -3.24 6.00
N GLU A 514 -34.02 -3.53 6.34
CA GLU A 514 -34.46 -3.51 7.74
C GLU A 514 -33.71 -4.58 8.54
N ALA A 515 -33.51 -5.77 7.96
CA ALA A 515 -32.74 -6.83 8.58
C ALA A 515 -31.28 -6.40 8.82
N PHE A 516 -30.69 -5.68 7.86
CA PHE A 516 -29.34 -5.13 7.95
C PHE A 516 -29.22 -4.09 9.09
N VAL A 517 -30.14 -3.12 9.17
CA VAL A 517 -30.15 -2.11 10.25
C VAL A 517 -30.33 -2.76 11.63
N LYS A 518 -31.11 -3.84 11.72
CA LYS A 518 -31.44 -4.49 12.99
C LYS A 518 -30.40 -5.51 13.47
N VAL A 519 -29.29 -5.72 12.75
CA VAL A 519 -28.20 -6.62 13.18
C VAL A 519 -27.72 -6.35 14.61
N PRO A 520 -27.52 -5.10 15.06
CA PRO A 520 -27.16 -4.81 16.45
C PRO A 520 -28.14 -5.38 17.47
N ASN A 521 -29.45 -5.38 17.19
CA ASN A 521 -30.45 -5.95 18.10
C ASN A 521 -30.39 -7.47 18.16
N VAL A 522 -30.08 -8.14 17.04
CA VAL A 522 -30.00 -9.61 16.97
C VAL A 522 -28.77 -10.11 17.72
N LEU A 523 -27.64 -9.41 17.57
CA LEU A 523 -26.36 -9.82 18.14
C LEU A 523 -26.09 -9.22 19.53
N ARG A 524 -26.96 -8.39 20.10
CA ARG A 524 -26.79 -7.86 21.47
C ARG A 524 -27.17 -8.93 22.50
N PRO A 525 -26.40 -9.13 23.59
CA PRO A 525 -25.16 -8.42 23.98
C PRO A 525 -23.88 -9.07 23.45
N HIS A 526 -23.99 -10.00 22.51
CA HIS A 526 -22.92 -10.89 22.08
C HIS A 526 -21.81 -10.20 21.28
N THR A 527 -22.12 -9.19 20.47
CA THR A 527 -21.15 -8.41 19.66
C THR A 527 -20.96 -7.00 20.21
N GLN A 528 -19.71 -6.50 20.18
CA GLN A 528 -19.37 -5.11 20.58
C GLN A 528 -18.94 -4.28 19.38
N ILE A 529 -18.30 -4.88 18.38
CA ILE A 529 -17.80 -4.18 17.21
C ILE A 529 -18.63 -4.63 16.00
N PHE A 530 -19.53 -3.75 15.57
CA PHE A 530 -20.38 -3.95 14.40
C PHE A 530 -19.68 -3.37 13.18
N CYS A 531 -19.21 -4.22 12.26
CA CYS A 531 -18.42 -3.79 11.12
C CYS A 531 -19.21 -3.91 9.80
N THR A 532 -19.65 -2.79 9.24
CA THR A 532 -20.55 -2.77 8.06
C THR A 532 -19.85 -2.47 6.75
N SER A 533 -20.33 -3.09 5.66
CA SER A 533 -19.85 -2.79 4.31
C SER A 533 -20.26 -1.40 3.84
N GLU A 534 -19.31 -0.57 3.42
CA GLU A 534 -19.60 0.74 2.82
C GLU A 534 -20.33 0.63 1.47
N TRP A 535 -20.23 -0.52 0.79
CA TRP A 535 -20.96 -0.79 -0.45
C TRP A 535 -22.48 -0.78 -0.24
N VAL A 536 -22.94 -1.35 0.88
CA VAL A 536 -24.37 -1.39 1.24
C VAL A 536 -24.88 -0.01 1.64
N LEU A 537 -24.05 0.76 2.34
CA LEU A 537 -24.37 2.15 2.69
C LEU A 537 -24.56 3.00 1.44
N GLY A 538 -23.73 2.79 0.41
CA GLY A 538 -23.81 3.55 -0.84
C GLY A 538 -23.82 5.06 -0.57
N THR A 539 -24.81 5.77 -1.11
CA THR A 539 -25.04 7.20 -0.86
C THR A 539 -26.13 7.49 0.18
N ARG A 540 -26.61 6.47 0.91
CA ARG A 540 -27.75 6.55 1.83
C ARG A 540 -27.33 7.04 3.22
N GLU A 541 -27.23 8.35 3.39
CA GLU A 541 -26.97 8.96 4.70
C GLU A 541 -28.11 8.72 5.71
N ASP A 542 -29.33 8.49 5.24
CA ASP A 542 -30.46 8.06 6.09
C ASP A 542 -30.23 6.67 6.66
N LEU A 543 -29.71 5.72 5.87
CA LEU A 543 -29.35 4.38 6.34
C LEU A 543 -28.25 4.43 7.40
N VAL A 544 -27.25 5.31 7.22
CA VAL A 544 -26.20 5.56 8.22
C VAL A 544 -26.81 6.03 9.54
N LYS A 545 -27.74 7.00 9.50
CA LYS A 545 -28.43 7.50 10.70
C LYS A 545 -29.23 6.41 11.40
N ASP A 546 -29.90 5.54 10.65
CA ASP A 546 -30.65 4.43 11.20
C ASP A 546 -29.73 3.43 11.92
N ILE A 547 -28.59 3.06 11.33
CA ILE A 547 -27.59 2.18 11.99
C ILE A 547 -27.06 2.82 13.27
N VAL A 548 -26.65 4.09 13.21
CA VAL A 548 -26.12 4.82 14.37
C VAL A 548 -27.16 4.90 15.49
N ALA A 549 -28.45 5.03 15.16
CA ALA A 549 -29.52 5.07 16.16
C ALA A 549 -29.78 3.72 16.85
N GLU A 550 -29.45 2.59 16.21
CA GLU A 550 -29.59 1.24 16.80
C GLU A 550 -28.44 0.88 17.75
N LEU A 551 -27.30 1.57 17.64
CA LEU A 551 -26.12 1.32 18.45
C LEU A 551 -26.25 1.92 19.85
N ARG A 552 -25.62 1.25 20.81
CA ARG A 552 -25.63 1.60 22.23
C ARG A 552 -24.21 1.83 22.75
N PRO A 553 -23.65 3.04 22.58
CA PRO A 553 -22.32 3.39 23.10
C PRO A 553 -22.19 3.22 24.61
N ASP A 554 -23.30 3.35 25.36
CA ASP A 554 -23.35 3.11 26.81
C ASP A 554 -23.10 1.64 27.20
N LEU A 555 -23.25 0.71 26.25
CA LEU A 555 -22.92 -0.70 26.41
C LEU A 555 -21.54 -1.05 25.82
N GLY A 556 -20.77 -0.06 25.38
CA GLY A 556 -19.48 -0.26 24.72
C GLY A 556 -19.59 -0.74 23.27
N GLU A 557 -20.73 -0.48 22.60
CA GLU A 557 -20.88 -0.80 21.18
C GLU A 557 -20.14 0.22 20.31
N GLU A 558 -19.46 -0.30 19.30
CA GLU A 558 -18.65 0.41 18.32
C GLU A 558 -19.17 0.13 16.91
N TRP A 559 -19.02 1.14 16.04
CA TRP A 559 -19.37 1.01 14.63
C TRP A 559 -18.13 1.14 13.76
N TRP A 560 -17.77 0.05 13.11
CA TRP A 560 -16.66 0.03 12.17
C TRP A 560 -17.22 -0.08 10.75
N THR A 561 -16.46 0.37 9.76
CA THR A 561 -16.77 0.13 8.35
C THR A 561 -15.65 -0.62 7.64
N TYR A 562 -15.95 -1.16 6.47
CA TYR A 562 -14.94 -1.73 5.57
C TYR A 562 -15.28 -1.50 4.10
N VAL A 563 -14.22 -1.50 3.29
CA VAL A 563 -14.27 -1.58 1.83
C VAL A 563 -13.63 -2.87 1.34
N CYS A 564 -14.01 -3.32 0.14
CA CYS A 564 -13.49 -4.50 -0.52
C CYS A 564 -13.69 -4.33 -2.04
N MET A 565 -14.26 -5.35 -2.70
CA MET A 565 -14.80 -5.32 -4.07
C MET A 565 -15.56 -4.04 -4.40
N GLY A 566 -16.36 -3.56 -3.44
CA GLY A 566 -17.08 -2.30 -3.50
C GLY A 566 -16.88 -1.48 -2.23
N PRO A 567 -17.33 -0.21 -2.24
CA PRO A 567 -17.97 0.44 -3.37
C PRO A 567 -16.98 0.79 -4.50
N SER A 568 -17.50 1.06 -5.71
CA SER A 568 -16.69 1.44 -6.88
C SER A 568 -16.93 2.91 -7.23
N ASP A 569 -16.16 3.43 -8.20
CA ASP A 569 -16.32 4.79 -8.72
C ASP A 569 -17.82 5.13 -9.00
N PRO A 570 -18.33 6.29 -8.56
CA PRO A 570 -17.61 7.45 -8.00
C PRO A 570 -17.32 7.38 -6.49
N GLN A 571 -17.63 6.28 -5.80
CA GLN A 571 -17.39 6.16 -4.36
C GLN A 571 -15.93 5.83 -4.04
N PRO A 572 -15.42 6.24 -2.87
CA PRO A 572 -14.04 6.01 -2.48
C PRO A 572 -13.77 4.55 -2.17
N ASN A 573 -12.60 4.06 -2.60
CA ASN A 573 -12.04 2.75 -2.28
C ASN A 573 -10.52 2.78 -2.54
N TRP A 574 -9.82 1.67 -2.38
CA TRP A 574 -8.36 1.52 -2.59
C TRP A 574 -8.00 0.69 -3.82
N HIS A 575 -8.88 0.68 -4.82
CA HIS A 575 -8.58 0.07 -6.11
C HIS A 575 -7.43 0.82 -6.80
N LEU A 576 -6.63 0.07 -7.57
CA LEU A 576 -5.37 0.52 -8.16
C LEU A 576 -5.54 1.79 -9.00
N GLY A 577 -6.53 1.83 -9.89
CA GLY A 577 -6.75 2.92 -10.84
C GLY A 577 -7.40 4.18 -10.24
N MET A 578 -7.81 4.16 -8.98
CA MET A 578 -8.49 5.30 -8.35
C MET A 578 -7.54 6.47 -8.08
N ARG A 579 -8.11 7.68 -8.00
CA ARG A 579 -7.36 8.91 -7.71
C ARG A 579 -6.92 8.93 -6.25
N GLY A 580 -5.84 9.68 -5.97
CA GLY A 580 -5.33 9.75 -4.60
C GLY A 580 -6.28 10.39 -3.60
N THR A 581 -7.18 11.27 -4.02
CA THR A 581 -8.25 11.79 -3.16
C THR A 581 -9.31 10.75 -2.85
N GLN A 582 -9.63 9.84 -3.78
CA GLN A 582 -10.53 8.70 -3.51
C GLN A 582 -9.93 7.78 -2.45
N HIS A 583 -8.61 7.53 -2.53
CA HIS A 583 -7.92 6.71 -1.53
C HIS A 583 -8.02 7.31 -0.12
N ARG A 584 -7.84 8.64 0.02
CA ARG A 584 -7.98 9.33 1.30
C ARG A 584 -9.43 9.43 1.79
N ALA A 585 -10.37 9.62 0.86
CA ALA A 585 -11.78 9.84 1.15
C ALA A 585 -12.49 8.66 1.83
N VAL A 586 -11.94 7.44 1.77
CA VAL A 586 -12.39 6.31 2.60
C VAL A 586 -12.36 6.70 4.07
N MET A 587 -11.24 7.22 4.56
CA MET A 587 -11.10 7.63 5.96
C MET A 587 -11.91 8.89 6.30
N TRP A 588 -12.08 9.80 5.35
CA TRP A 588 -12.93 10.98 5.54
C TRP A 588 -14.40 10.60 5.72
N ARG A 589 -14.87 9.58 4.98
CA ARG A 589 -16.20 9.00 5.14
C ARG A 589 -16.40 8.44 6.54
N VAL A 590 -15.49 7.55 6.96
CA VAL A 590 -15.51 6.93 8.30
C VAL A 590 -15.67 8.01 9.36
N TRP A 591 -14.86 9.06 9.28
CA TRP A 591 -14.92 10.14 10.24
C TRP A 591 -16.22 10.94 10.14
N LYS A 592 -16.69 11.33 8.95
CA LYS A 592 -17.91 12.13 8.77
C LYS A 592 -19.15 11.39 9.27
N GLU A 593 -19.26 10.11 8.92
CA GLU A 593 -20.43 9.28 9.22
C GLU A 593 -20.48 8.82 10.68
N GLY A 594 -19.37 8.96 11.44
CA GLY A 594 -19.32 8.66 12.87
C GLY A 594 -18.79 7.28 13.20
N GLY A 595 -18.07 6.64 12.26
CA GLY A 595 -17.38 5.38 12.48
C GLY A 595 -16.30 5.51 13.56
N THR A 596 -16.20 4.50 14.41
CA THR A 596 -15.26 4.40 15.52
C THR A 596 -14.06 3.50 15.20
N GLY A 597 -14.04 2.85 14.05
CA GLY A 597 -12.93 2.03 13.58
C GLY A 597 -13.10 1.61 12.12
N PHE A 598 -12.09 0.93 11.58
CA PHE A 598 -12.07 0.49 10.19
C PHE A 598 -11.43 -0.89 10.07
N LEU A 599 -11.96 -1.71 9.16
CA LEU A 599 -11.38 -3.01 8.81
C LEU A 599 -11.06 -3.05 7.31
N TYR A 600 -9.89 -3.60 6.98
CA TYR A 600 -9.57 -3.99 5.61
C TYR A 600 -9.15 -5.46 5.56
N TRP A 601 -9.70 -6.20 4.60
CA TRP A 601 -9.65 -7.66 4.59
C TRP A 601 -8.27 -8.24 4.26
N GLY A 602 -7.42 -7.50 3.52
CA GLY A 602 -6.15 -8.03 3.04
C GLY A 602 -5.19 -6.96 2.50
N THR A 603 -3.89 -7.09 2.73
CA THR A 603 -2.87 -6.16 2.22
C THR A 603 -1.85 -6.78 1.26
N ASN A 604 -1.82 -8.11 1.17
CA ASN A 604 -0.86 -8.89 0.39
C ASN A 604 -1.52 -10.11 -0.29
N CYS A 605 -2.80 -10.01 -0.64
CA CYS A 605 -3.60 -11.08 -1.21
C CYS A 605 -3.37 -11.25 -2.72
N TYR A 606 -2.15 -11.64 -3.11
CA TYR A 606 -1.77 -11.91 -4.51
C TYR A 606 -2.38 -13.20 -5.08
N GLU A 607 -2.30 -13.34 -6.41
CA GLU A 607 -2.36 -14.64 -7.08
C GLU A 607 -1.11 -15.46 -6.72
N LYS A 608 -1.18 -16.80 -6.79
CA LYS A 608 -0.06 -17.67 -6.41
C LYS A 608 1.20 -17.39 -7.23
N ALA A 609 2.33 -17.26 -6.53
CA ALA A 609 3.68 -17.18 -7.11
C ALA A 609 4.51 -18.41 -6.72
N MET A 610 5.42 -18.85 -7.62
CA MET A 610 6.33 -19.98 -7.38
C MET A 610 7.70 -19.56 -6.83
N ILE A 611 8.06 -18.28 -6.96
CA ILE A 611 9.33 -17.70 -6.52
C ILE A 611 9.10 -16.28 -5.96
N PRO A 612 9.93 -15.77 -5.03
CA PRO A 612 9.81 -14.42 -4.48
C PRO A 612 9.77 -13.32 -5.55
N SER A 613 10.66 -13.39 -6.53
CA SER A 613 10.81 -12.40 -7.60
C SER A 613 9.80 -12.54 -8.74
N ALA A 614 8.78 -13.39 -8.61
CA ALA A 614 7.76 -13.55 -9.64
C ALA A 614 7.02 -12.23 -9.91
N GLU A 615 6.55 -12.06 -11.14
CA GLU A 615 5.75 -10.90 -11.53
C GLU A 615 4.51 -10.75 -10.62
N ILE A 616 4.13 -9.50 -10.39
CA ILE A 616 2.96 -9.17 -9.58
C ILE A 616 1.69 -9.54 -10.35
N CYS A 617 0.97 -10.54 -9.86
CA CYS A 617 -0.32 -10.94 -10.37
C CYS A 617 -1.39 -10.68 -9.30
N PHE A 618 -2.33 -9.76 -9.60
CA PHE A 618 -3.54 -9.61 -8.79
C PHE A 618 -4.46 -10.81 -8.99
N ARG A 619 -5.26 -11.11 -7.96
CA ARG A 619 -6.21 -12.22 -8.03
C ARG A 619 -7.29 -11.99 -9.06
N ARG A 620 -7.62 -13.07 -9.77
CA ARG A 620 -8.74 -13.06 -10.71
C ARG A 620 -10.07 -12.87 -9.97
N GLY A 621 -10.93 -12.04 -10.55
CA GLY A 621 -12.28 -11.78 -10.01
C GLY A 621 -12.37 -10.67 -8.97
N LEU A 622 -11.25 -10.06 -8.57
CA LEU A 622 -11.21 -8.85 -7.74
C LEU A 622 -10.84 -7.62 -8.59
N PRO A 623 -11.31 -6.40 -8.25
CA PRO A 623 -10.78 -5.18 -8.82
C PRO A 623 -9.25 -5.11 -8.63
N PRO A 624 -8.48 -4.66 -9.63
CA PRO A 624 -7.04 -4.51 -9.48
C PRO A 624 -6.69 -3.68 -8.24
N GLY A 625 -5.75 -4.18 -7.43
CA GLY A 625 -5.34 -3.55 -6.17
C GLY A 625 -6.19 -3.89 -4.93
N ASP A 626 -7.39 -4.42 -5.07
CA ASP A 626 -8.18 -4.89 -3.92
C ASP A 626 -7.46 -6.06 -3.24
N GLY A 627 -7.30 -5.97 -1.91
CA GLY A 627 -6.50 -6.92 -1.13
C GLY A 627 -4.98 -6.77 -1.23
N VAL A 628 -4.44 -5.78 -1.95
CA VAL A 628 -2.99 -5.59 -2.16
C VAL A 628 -2.58 -4.13 -1.98
N LEU A 629 -1.77 -3.82 -0.96
CA LEU A 629 -1.32 -2.45 -0.63
C LEU A 629 0.20 -2.29 -0.55
N PHE A 630 0.97 -3.36 -0.56
CA PHE A 630 2.43 -3.31 -0.63
C PHE A 630 2.95 -4.53 -1.37
N TYR A 631 4.12 -4.40 -1.98
CA TYR A 631 4.73 -5.37 -2.87
C TYR A 631 5.99 -5.99 -2.27
N PRO A 632 6.33 -7.24 -2.62
CA PRO A 632 7.62 -7.83 -2.23
C PRO A 632 8.77 -7.10 -2.91
N GLY A 633 9.81 -6.76 -2.14
CA GLY A 633 10.98 -6.01 -2.62
C GLY A 633 11.78 -6.73 -3.70
N GLU A 634 11.73 -8.07 -3.70
CA GLU A 634 12.47 -8.95 -4.61
C GLU A 634 11.99 -8.86 -6.05
N VAL A 635 10.80 -8.30 -6.27
CA VAL A 635 10.27 -8.01 -7.61
C VAL A 635 11.01 -6.83 -8.24
N PHE A 636 11.54 -5.91 -7.43
CA PHE A 636 12.12 -4.64 -7.90
C PHE A 636 13.62 -4.54 -7.68
N SER A 637 14.16 -5.29 -6.71
CA SER A 637 15.54 -5.20 -6.25
C SER A 637 15.99 -6.50 -5.60
N SER A 638 17.23 -6.56 -5.12
CA SER A 638 17.70 -7.67 -4.27
C SER A 638 17.28 -7.53 -2.80
N SER A 639 16.48 -6.51 -2.46
CA SER A 639 16.00 -6.29 -1.09
C SER A 639 14.83 -7.20 -0.75
N HIS A 640 14.82 -7.70 0.49
CA HIS A 640 13.70 -8.43 1.08
C HIS A 640 12.67 -7.51 1.76
N GLU A 641 12.91 -6.19 1.75
CA GLU A 641 12.01 -5.20 2.36
C GLU A 641 10.74 -4.99 1.50
N PRO A 642 9.55 -4.98 2.10
CA PRO A 642 8.33 -4.60 1.41
C PRO A 642 8.40 -3.20 0.79
N VAL A 643 7.92 -3.12 -0.45
CA VAL A 643 7.79 -1.90 -1.23
C VAL A 643 6.36 -1.38 -1.07
N ALA A 644 6.21 -0.22 -0.43
CA ALA A 644 4.91 0.42 -0.26
C ALA A 644 4.28 0.79 -1.61
N SER A 645 2.95 0.83 -1.66
CA SER A 645 2.23 1.46 -2.76
C SER A 645 2.00 2.95 -2.50
N THR A 646 1.71 3.73 -3.55
CA THR A 646 1.19 5.10 -3.42
C THR A 646 -0.11 5.10 -2.63
N ARG A 647 -0.93 4.07 -2.82
CA ARG A 647 -2.18 3.85 -2.09
C ARG A 647 -1.95 3.75 -0.58
N LEU A 648 -0.96 2.97 -0.15
CA LEU A 648 -0.65 2.82 1.27
C LEU A 648 -0.19 4.13 1.92
N GLU A 649 0.63 4.93 1.23
CA GLU A 649 1.01 6.28 1.70
C GLU A 649 -0.20 7.23 1.78
N ARG A 650 -1.14 7.12 0.83
CA ARG A 650 -2.38 7.91 0.84
C ARG A 650 -3.35 7.45 1.91
N ILE A 651 -3.40 6.16 2.23
CA ILE A 651 -4.15 5.61 3.37
C ILE A 651 -3.62 6.20 4.67
N LEU A 652 -2.30 6.19 4.87
CA LEU A 652 -1.67 6.86 6.00
C LEU A 652 -2.03 8.34 6.06
N SER A 653 -2.00 9.03 4.92
CA SER A 653 -2.40 10.45 4.84
C SER A 653 -3.87 10.65 5.27
N GLY A 654 -4.79 9.80 4.81
CA GLY A 654 -6.20 9.82 5.20
C GLY A 654 -6.41 9.53 6.69
N MET A 655 -5.63 8.62 7.28
CA MET A 655 -5.65 8.34 8.71
C MET A 655 -5.10 9.53 9.52
N GLN A 656 -4.08 10.22 9.03
CA GLN A 656 -3.57 11.45 9.65
C GLN A 656 -4.57 12.61 9.56
N ASP A 657 -5.32 12.73 8.45
CA ASP A 657 -6.38 13.75 8.32
C ASP A 657 -7.44 13.63 9.42
N ILE A 658 -7.77 12.40 9.83
CA ILE A 658 -8.69 12.16 10.94
C ILE A 658 -8.16 12.75 12.25
N GLU A 659 -6.86 12.69 12.49
CA GLU A 659 -6.27 13.23 13.73
C GLU A 659 -6.40 14.76 13.78
N TYR A 660 -6.29 15.43 12.64
CA TYR A 660 -6.56 16.86 12.52
C TYR A 660 -8.03 17.18 12.80
N LEU A 661 -8.95 16.45 12.16
CA LEU A 661 -10.39 16.65 12.36
C LEU A 661 -10.83 16.36 13.82
N LYS A 662 -10.21 15.37 14.47
CA LYS A 662 -10.42 15.08 15.89
C LYS A 662 -9.85 16.19 16.78
N LEU A 663 -8.66 16.71 16.46
CA LEU A 663 -8.08 17.84 17.16
C LEU A 663 -9.00 19.07 17.05
N TYR A 664 -9.47 19.41 15.85
CA TYR A 664 -10.44 20.50 15.64
C TYR A 664 -11.68 20.32 16.50
N SER A 665 -12.28 19.13 16.42
CA SER A 665 -13.53 18.82 17.09
C SER A 665 -13.38 18.81 18.60
N SER A 666 -12.20 18.50 19.12
CA SER A 666 -11.90 18.59 20.55
C SER A 666 -11.90 20.04 21.06
N ARG A 667 -11.57 21.00 20.18
CA ARG A 667 -11.51 22.44 20.50
C ARG A 667 -12.83 23.16 20.25
N TYR A 668 -13.50 22.85 19.14
CA TYR A 668 -14.65 23.61 18.63
C TYR A 668 -15.96 22.81 18.64
N GLY A 669 -15.90 21.51 18.91
CA GLY A 669 -17.06 20.61 18.87
C GLY A 669 -17.21 19.91 17.52
N ARG A 670 -17.97 18.81 17.53
CA ARG A 670 -18.18 17.93 16.38
C ARG A 670 -18.88 18.63 15.21
N GLU A 671 -19.88 19.46 15.49
CA GLU A 671 -20.63 20.20 14.46
C GLU A 671 -19.73 21.14 13.65
N GLU A 672 -18.79 21.82 14.32
CA GLU A 672 -17.83 22.69 13.64
C GLU A 672 -16.83 21.89 12.79
N GLY A 673 -16.43 20.69 13.25
CA GLY A 673 -15.62 19.79 12.43
C GLY A 673 -16.36 19.30 11.18
N LEU A 674 -17.66 19.03 11.27
CA LEU A 674 -18.48 18.70 10.10
C LEU A 674 -18.59 19.90 9.16
N ALA A 675 -18.86 21.10 9.69
CA ALA A 675 -18.91 22.33 8.93
C ALA A 675 -17.57 22.67 8.25
N LEU A 676 -16.43 22.30 8.86
CA LEU A 676 -15.10 22.47 8.28
C LEU A 676 -14.93 21.66 6.98
N LEU A 677 -15.40 20.42 6.94
CA LEU A 677 -15.35 19.60 5.72
C LEU A 677 -16.15 20.24 4.58
N GLU A 678 -17.31 20.80 4.89
CA GLU A 678 -18.16 21.48 3.90
C GLU A 678 -17.55 22.80 3.44
N LYS A 679 -17.10 23.63 4.40
CA LYS A 679 -16.50 24.95 4.15
C LYS A 679 -15.26 24.89 3.27
N THR A 680 -14.45 23.85 3.46
CA THR A 680 -13.22 23.63 2.69
C THR A 680 -13.50 22.96 1.34
N GLY A 681 -14.66 22.33 1.17
CA GLY A 681 -14.98 21.50 0.01
C GLY A 681 -14.23 20.16 -0.01
N MET A 682 -13.62 19.76 1.12
CA MET A 682 -12.83 18.54 1.22
C MET A 682 -13.70 17.29 1.03
N TYR A 683 -14.81 17.19 1.77
CA TYR A 683 -15.69 16.02 1.73
C TYR A 683 -17.13 16.38 2.10
N LEU A 684 -18.07 16.18 1.16
CA LEU A 684 -19.51 16.42 1.35
C LEU A 684 -20.31 15.12 1.42
N GLY A 685 -19.78 14.01 0.90
CA GLY A 685 -20.46 12.71 0.90
C GLY A 685 -19.73 11.68 0.03
N PRO A 686 -20.22 10.44 -0.02
CA PRO A 686 -19.54 9.32 -0.65
C PRO A 686 -19.33 9.46 -2.15
N ASP A 687 -20.04 10.35 -2.84
CA ASP A 687 -19.87 10.67 -4.27
C ASP A 687 -19.51 12.15 -4.51
N ARG A 688 -19.28 12.93 -3.44
CA ARG A 688 -19.03 14.38 -3.48
C ARG A 688 -17.87 14.75 -2.55
N TYR A 689 -16.68 14.81 -3.10
CA TYR A 689 -15.46 15.16 -2.37
C TYR A 689 -14.42 15.75 -3.33
N THR A 690 -13.39 16.39 -2.79
CA THR A 690 -12.39 17.08 -3.60
C THR A 690 -11.67 16.14 -4.57
N LEU A 691 -11.44 16.64 -5.79
CA LEU A 691 -10.55 16.01 -6.77
C LEU A 691 -9.12 16.55 -6.67
N ASP A 692 -8.96 17.70 -6.01
CA ASP A 692 -7.70 18.43 -5.88
C ASP A 692 -7.13 18.31 -4.46
N HIS A 693 -5.83 18.52 -4.35
CA HIS A 693 -5.13 18.51 -3.06
C HIS A 693 -5.44 19.74 -2.19
N GLY A 694 -5.68 20.89 -2.82
CA GLY A 694 -5.81 22.19 -2.14
C GLY A 694 -6.84 22.24 -1.00
N PRO A 695 -8.08 21.72 -1.16
CA PRO A 695 -9.04 21.65 -0.06
C PRO A 695 -8.55 20.91 1.17
N VAL A 696 -7.69 19.90 0.99
CA VAL A 696 -7.10 19.16 2.12
C VAL A 696 -6.08 20.03 2.87
N ASP A 697 -5.23 20.76 2.15
CA ASP A 697 -4.27 21.69 2.77
C ASP A 697 -4.99 22.82 3.52
N VAL A 698 -6.08 23.35 2.94
CA VAL A 698 -6.89 24.39 3.59
C VAL A 698 -7.53 23.85 4.87
N MET A 699 -8.10 22.63 4.86
CA MET A 699 -8.63 22.00 6.06
C MET A 699 -7.56 21.91 7.14
N ARG A 700 -6.38 21.40 6.78
CA ARG A 700 -5.28 21.22 7.73
C ARG A 700 -4.81 22.55 8.29
N ALA A 701 -4.66 23.58 7.45
CA ALA A 701 -4.21 24.91 7.87
C ALA A 701 -5.21 25.64 8.80
N MET A 702 -6.50 25.28 8.77
CA MET A 702 -7.50 25.87 9.67
C MET A 702 -7.32 25.42 11.13
N GLU A 703 -6.61 24.31 11.40
CA GLU A 703 -6.19 23.95 12.77
C GLU A 703 -5.22 24.94 13.39
N THR A 704 -4.44 25.65 12.57
CA THR A 704 -3.26 26.40 13.00
C THR A 704 -3.36 27.90 12.81
N ALA A 705 -4.40 28.38 12.13
CA ALA A 705 -4.61 29.80 11.87
C ALA A 705 -5.08 30.59 13.12
N GLN A 706 -5.27 29.96 14.28
CA GLN A 706 -5.70 30.55 15.55
C GLN A 706 -5.04 29.84 16.73
#